data_AF-A0A1D6ID11-F1
#
_entry.id   AF-A0A1D6ID11-F1
#
_cell.length_a   1.000
_cell.length_b   1.000
_cell.length_c   1.000
_cell.angle_alpha   90.00
_cell.angle_beta   90.00
_cell.angle_gamma   90.00
#
_symmetry.space_group_name_H-M   'P 1'
#
loop_
_entity.id
_entity.type
_entity.pdbx_description
1 polymer ?
#
loop_
_entity_poly.entity_id
_entity_poly.type
_entity_poly.pdbx_seq_one_letter_code
_entity_poly.pdbx_strand_id
1 'polypeptide(L)'
;MDFGRRKAAALAALSSPTPDRSPKGGVDAPIAPLLDALNSHPDLFTTSSCSGRVSVLAQPPPPHEGWGEGAPKPKKKARGGGWVYVSHDPADPDAVVEQLFGGSGSGVAGDELVFRFEPMIVAVECRDVAAAAALVAAAIGAGFRESGITSLQKRAMVAIRCSIRMEVPLGQIDELVVSPEYVRYLVRIANSKMEANKRRMNGFLDLLQTKGLSYPSGLSNNSNSGGQSDDYEASVGPEVKIPSDTSAKTNDEYLVTKMRNGGRSRDDDDTGSIEAQYFGKQDSAWSQGVNHGSGNAKRLLTLEKLRENKNHLSTTTLKISGEPIEKLFLWGQASCVFTIGEEQQVLTFGGFGGPGRHARRNYSLLLDHKSGLLTEMIFKASPSPRMGHTVTAVDNTTYIIGGRGGPSEILDDVWILPSVGNTWSKLECCGDLFRPRHRHAAAAVASKIYVFGGLSNEGIYSCMNVLDTKNMQWSVLAASGEWPCARHSHSMVSYGTNLFMFGGHDGQRALKDFYSFDTTKLRWNKENTNGGTPSPRFSHCMFIYKNYLGILGGCPITENNQEVTLLNINHRVWFCVSVPLLSQSLCVRSSSVVIKDDLVILGGGASCYAFGTKFSQPIVLDLHSVESMFKYDRNKDGTVQRRDAISVVELSRDEQNGILDHDTKLQDACSGSLTDSSPLVLQLGKTYAKLAKDIMKKFGWLDLSRKVRISHDNGHVLFPINESFCALNAEEHINRNLDDSCTFGESLVFSEKKLVGDNLSLQDALIFFSSCNGSVMKDELAISRKPSKSPQTIMKELVSSLLESKGMPSQLLQQLPARWETLGDIVILPKTCFKNPLWESVSEELWPLVAKSLGAQRLARQVRQQARKVEHHETHSPSEDELIFWVLGFYLLLLDAGEHARAGPGQ
;
A
#
# COMPACT_ATOMS: atom_id res chain seq x y z
N MET A 1 -40.56 23.93 -8.08
CA MET A 1 -40.29 25.26 -7.49
C MET A 1 -39.06 25.83 -8.16
N ASP A 2 -39.08 27.10 -8.50
CA ASP A 2 -37.93 27.82 -9.03
C ASP A 2 -36.85 27.99 -7.93
N PHE A 3 -35.56 27.93 -8.30
CA PHE A 3 -34.42 28.01 -7.36
C PHE A 3 -34.47 29.32 -6.57
N GLY A 4 -34.78 30.45 -7.23
CA GLY A 4 -34.87 31.77 -6.59
C GLY A 4 -35.91 31.82 -5.46
N ARG A 5 -37.08 31.19 -5.63
CA ARG A 5 -38.10 31.10 -4.57
C ARG A 5 -37.62 30.28 -3.37
N ARG A 6 -36.88 29.18 -3.60
CA ARG A 6 -36.35 28.36 -2.51
C ARG A 6 -35.23 29.07 -1.76
N LYS A 7 -34.36 29.77 -2.48
CA LYS A 7 -33.33 30.62 -1.88
C LYS A 7 -33.96 31.71 -1.01
N ALA A 8 -34.92 32.47 -1.54
CA ALA A 8 -35.62 33.50 -0.78
C ALA A 8 -36.28 32.94 0.50
N ALA A 9 -36.93 31.77 0.40
CA ALA A 9 -37.53 31.11 1.56
C ALA A 9 -36.50 30.63 2.59
N ALA A 10 -35.35 30.12 2.16
CA ALA A 10 -34.27 29.68 3.05
C ALA A 10 -33.62 30.87 3.78
N LEU A 11 -33.36 31.97 3.09
CA LEU A 11 -32.81 33.18 3.69
C LEU A 11 -33.80 33.84 4.66
N ALA A 12 -35.09 33.89 4.31
CA ALA A 12 -36.13 34.37 5.22
C ALA A 12 -36.22 33.51 6.49
N ALA A 13 -36.01 32.20 6.39
CA ALA A 13 -35.97 31.31 7.55
C ALA A 13 -34.71 31.54 8.42
N LEU A 14 -33.57 31.85 7.83
CA LEU A 14 -32.32 32.19 8.55
C LEU A 14 -32.42 33.54 9.29
N SER A 15 -33.15 34.51 8.72
CA SER A 15 -33.39 35.82 9.34
C SER A 15 -34.60 35.88 10.28
N SER A 16 -35.33 34.77 10.44
CA SER A 16 -36.49 34.71 11.32
C SER A 16 -36.05 34.61 12.79
N PRO A 17 -36.73 35.31 13.73
CA PRO A 17 -36.47 35.18 15.17
C PRO A 17 -36.92 33.82 15.74
N THR A 18 -37.58 32.97 14.94
CA THR A 18 -37.95 31.61 15.34
C THR A 18 -36.72 30.71 15.42
N PRO A 19 -36.53 29.95 16.50
CA PRO A 19 -35.42 29.01 16.63
C PRO A 19 -35.34 28.06 15.43
N ASP A 20 -34.12 27.83 14.95
CA ASP A 20 -33.91 26.90 13.84
C ASP A 20 -34.21 25.45 14.27
N ARG A 21 -34.24 24.52 13.31
CA ARG A 21 -34.55 23.12 13.60
C ARG A 21 -33.37 22.36 14.23
N SER A 22 -32.25 23.01 14.47
CA SER A 22 -31.11 22.38 15.11
C SER A 22 -31.37 22.22 16.61
N PRO A 23 -30.73 21.25 17.28
CA PRO A 23 -30.82 21.13 18.74
C PRO A 23 -30.31 22.36 19.51
N LYS A 24 -29.46 23.19 18.87
CA LYS A 24 -28.93 24.44 19.44
C LYS A 24 -29.93 25.61 19.29
N GLY A 25 -30.87 25.51 18.35
CA GLY A 25 -31.89 26.53 18.10
C GLY A 25 -31.41 27.75 17.31
N GLY A 26 -30.18 27.76 16.81
CA GLY A 26 -29.65 28.84 15.98
C GLY A 26 -28.30 28.50 15.33
N VAL A 27 -27.88 29.35 14.39
CA VAL A 27 -26.62 29.23 13.66
C VAL A 27 -25.42 29.42 14.59
N ASP A 28 -24.38 28.60 14.40
CA ASP A 28 -23.13 28.75 15.15
C ASP A 28 -22.40 30.05 14.79
N ALA A 29 -22.04 30.86 15.79
CA ALA A 29 -21.33 32.12 15.57
C ALA A 29 -20.03 31.97 14.73
N PRO A 30 -19.18 30.93 14.92
CA PRO A 30 -17.96 30.78 14.13
C PRO A 30 -18.16 30.58 12.63
N ILE A 31 -19.28 29.99 12.18
CA ILE A 31 -19.52 29.70 10.75
C ILE A 31 -20.32 30.78 10.05
N ALA A 32 -20.98 31.69 10.79
CA ALA A 32 -21.86 32.71 10.22
C ALA A 32 -21.23 33.51 9.04
N PRO A 33 -19.98 33.99 9.13
CA PRO A 33 -19.35 34.72 8.01
C PRO A 33 -19.23 33.90 6.73
N LEU A 34 -18.97 32.59 6.86
CA LEU A 34 -18.90 31.67 5.72
C LEU A 34 -20.29 31.41 5.13
N LEU A 35 -21.32 31.29 5.97
CA LEU A 35 -22.69 31.14 5.47
C LEU A 35 -23.14 32.39 4.73
N ASP A 36 -22.81 33.59 5.22
CA ASP A 36 -23.12 34.85 4.56
C ASP A 36 -22.45 34.96 3.18
N ALA A 37 -21.16 34.57 3.08
CA ALA A 37 -20.46 34.51 1.81
C ALA A 37 -21.10 33.52 0.82
N LEU A 38 -21.50 32.34 1.28
CA LEU A 38 -22.19 31.35 0.45
C LEU A 38 -23.59 31.82 0.04
N ASN A 39 -24.32 32.45 0.94
CA ASN A 39 -25.71 32.89 0.71
C ASN A 39 -25.81 34.16 -0.13
N SER A 40 -24.81 35.03 -0.08
CA SER A 40 -24.72 36.23 -0.95
C SER A 40 -24.49 35.85 -2.41
N HIS A 41 -23.88 34.69 -2.70
CA HIS A 41 -23.62 34.24 -4.07
C HIS A 41 -24.93 33.91 -4.83
N PRO A 42 -25.20 34.47 -6.03
CA PRO A 42 -26.50 34.38 -6.71
C PRO A 42 -26.97 32.96 -7.02
N ASP A 43 -26.03 32.02 -7.15
CA ASP A 43 -26.30 30.63 -7.53
C ASP A 43 -26.26 29.64 -6.37
N LEU A 44 -26.06 30.09 -5.13
CA LEU A 44 -25.93 29.23 -3.96
C LEU A 44 -26.86 29.68 -2.83
N PHE A 45 -27.30 28.73 -2.01
CA PHE A 45 -27.77 28.99 -0.65
C PHE A 45 -27.62 27.77 0.26
N THR A 46 -27.38 28.02 1.54
CA THR A 46 -27.15 26.98 2.55
C THR A 46 -28.48 26.42 3.06
N THR A 47 -28.58 25.08 3.17
CA THR A 47 -29.79 24.41 3.69
C THR A 47 -29.63 23.86 5.10
N SER A 48 -28.39 23.61 5.53
CA SER A 48 -28.04 23.20 6.89
C SER A 48 -26.55 23.36 7.14
N SER A 49 -26.15 23.65 8.38
CA SER A 49 -24.74 23.89 8.74
C SER A 49 -24.42 23.47 10.16
N CYS A 50 -23.15 23.13 10.41
CA CYS A 50 -22.53 22.99 11.71
C CYS A 50 -21.09 23.50 11.60
N SER A 51 -20.66 24.36 12.54
CA SER A 51 -19.29 24.89 12.60
C SER A 51 -18.25 23.85 13.00
N GLY A 52 -18.69 22.75 13.60
CA GLY A 52 -17.87 21.74 14.26
C GLY A 52 -18.17 21.69 15.75
N ARG A 53 -17.99 20.54 16.38
CA ARG A 53 -18.33 20.35 17.79
C ARG A 53 -17.48 19.29 18.48
N VAL A 54 -17.30 19.49 19.78
CA VAL A 54 -16.81 18.47 20.72
C VAL A 54 -18.01 17.96 21.50
N SER A 55 -18.10 16.66 21.71
CA SER A 55 -19.24 16.09 22.42
C SER A 55 -18.99 14.76 23.08
N VAL A 56 -19.83 14.45 24.05
CA VAL A 56 -20.01 13.11 24.59
C VAL A 56 -21.44 12.69 24.30
N LEU A 57 -21.60 11.58 23.58
CA LEU A 57 -22.89 11.00 23.21
C LEU A 57 -23.14 9.74 24.03
N ALA A 58 -24.28 9.69 24.71
CA ALA A 58 -24.84 8.49 25.33
C ALA A 58 -25.69 7.76 24.28
N GLN A 59 -25.17 6.66 23.75
CA GLN A 59 -25.83 5.86 22.72
C GLN A 59 -26.42 4.61 23.36
N PRO A 60 -27.70 4.28 23.08
CA PRO A 60 -28.28 3.05 23.61
C PRO A 60 -27.50 1.84 23.09
N PRO A 61 -27.24 0.84 23.95
CA PRO A 61 -26.55 -0.36 23.54
C PRO A 61 -27.33 -1.03 22.39
N PRO A 62 -26.64 -1.65 21.42
CA PRO A 62 -27.31 -2.33 20.33
C PRO A 62 -28.30 -3.35 20.91
N PRO A 63 -29.54 -3.44 20.39
CA PRO A 63 -30.55 -4.29 20.98
C PRO A 63 -30.06 -5.73 21.05
N HIS A 64 -30.02 -6.29 22.26
CA HIS A 64 -29.89 -7.73 22.46
C HIS A 64 -31.11 -8.42 21.83
N GLU A 65 -30.86 -9.36 20.91
CA GLU A 65 -31.89 -10.25 20.37
C GLU A 65 -32.39 -11.17 21.49
N GLY A 66 -33.42 -10.74 22.23
CA GLY A 66 -33.94 -11.52 23.37
C GLY A 66 -35.14 -10.93 24.10
N TRP A 67 -35.96 -10.07 23.49
CA TRP A 67 -37.22 -9.62 24.08
C TRP A 67 -38.40 -10.32 23.41
N GLY A 68 -39.20 -11.02 24.23
CA GLY A 68 -40.30 -11.86 23.81
C GLY A 68 -41.38 -11.16 22.99
N GLU A 69 -42.06 -11.96 22.17
CA GLU A 69 -43.23 -11.58 21.40
C GLU A 69 -44.32 -10.99 22.32
N GLY A 70 -44.64 -9.70 22.18
CA GLY A 70 -45.80 -9.12 22.87
C GLY A 70 -45.84 -7.61 23.03
N ALA A 71 -44.71 -6.90 22.98
CA ALA A 71 -44.71 -5.44 23.14
C ALA A 71 -44.90 -4.70 21.80
N PRO A 72 -45.72 -3.63 21.73
CA PRO A 72 -45.96 -2.90 20.50
C PRO A 72 -44.66 -2.26 19.97
N LYS A 73 -44.28 -2.59 18.72
CA LYS A 73 -43.09 -2.06 18.06
C LYS A 73 -43.18 -0.53 17.97
N PRO A 74 -42.26 0.24 18.60
CA PRO A 74 -42.27 1.69 18.45
C PRO A 74 -41.87 2.08 17.03
N LYS A 75 -42.54 3.09 16.46
CA LYS A 75 -42.29 3.61 15.11
C LYS A 75 -40.81 3.98 14.94
N LYS A 76 -40.21 3.58 13.79
CA LYS A 76 -38.84 3.91 13.37
C LYS A 76 -38.62 5.43 13.32
N LYS A 77 -38.21 6.04 14.42
CA LYS A 77 -37.35 7.23 14.42
C LYS A 77 -35.95 6.73 14.81
N ALA A 78 -34.92 7.17 14.09
CA ALA A 78 -33.54 6.92 14.48
C ALA A 78 -33.37 7.38 15.93
N ARG A 79 -33.13 6.45 16.85
CA ARG A 79 -32.78 6.78 18.25
C ARG A 79 -31.36 7.35 18.23
N GLY A 80 -31.23 8.62 17.88
CA GLY A 80 -30.01 9.36 18.15
C GLY A 80 -29.81 9.39 19.65
N GLY A 81 -28.63 8.96 20.11
CA GLY A 81 -28.25 9.03 21.52
C GLY A 81 -28.38 10.44 22.09
N GLY A 82 -28.50 10.55 23.42
CA GLY A 82 -28.52 11.82 24.12
C GLY A 82 -27.13 12.47 24.16
N TRP A 83 -27.06 13.79 24.10
CA TRP A 83 -25.80 14.51 24.33
C TRP A 83 -25.61 14.66 25.83
N VAL A 84 -24.57 14.05 26.38
CA VAL A 84 -24.12 14.28 27.76
C VAL A 84 -23.32 15.57 27.82
N TYR A 85 -22.53 15.84 26.78
CA TYR A 85 -21.81 17.09 26.61
C TYR A 85 -21.83 17.50 25.15
N VAL A 86 -21.95 18.81 24.88
CA VAL A 86 -21.78 19.37 23.54
C VAL A 86 -21.20 20.79 23.65
N SER A 87 -20.18 21.07 22.85
CA SER A 87 -19.64 22.42 22.68
C SER A 87 -19.33 22.68 21.22
N HIS A 88 -19.71 23.85 20.72
CA HIS A 88 -19.32 24.36 19.39
C HIS A 88 -18.12 25.31 19.47
N ASP A 89 -17.64 25.57 20.69
CA ASP A 89 -16.41 26.30 21.01
C ASP A 89 -15.37 25.31 21.57
N PRO A 90 -14.09 25.69 21.72
CA PRO A 90 -13.12 24.88 22.43
C PRO A 90 -13.70 24.41 23.78
N ALA A 91 -13.74 23.09 23.98
CA ALA A 91 -14.34 22.50 25.15
C ALA A 91 -13.43 22.72 26.37
N ASP A 92 -14.05 23.04 27.51
CA ASP A 92 -13.35 23.12 28.80
C ASP A 92 -13.09 21.70 29.33
N PRO A 93 -11.82 21.29 29.52
CA PRO A 93 -11.47 19.97 30.03
C PRO A 93 -12.12 19.64 31.37
N ASP A 94 -12.23 20.61 32.27
CA ASP A 94 -12.75 20.37 33.62
C ASP A 94 -14.27 20.27 33.61
N ALA A 95 -14.97 21.06 32.79
CA ALA A 95 -16.41 20.93 32.60
C ALA A 95 -16.80 19.56 32.03
N VAL A 96 -16.03 19.00 31.09
CA VAL A 96 -16.31 17.65 30.54
C VAL A 96 -16.08 16.57 31.60
N VAL A 97 -15.02 16.71 32.41
CA VAL A 97 -14.74 15.79 33.51
C VAL A 97 -15.84 15.87 34.57
N GLU A 98 -16.29 17.06 34.95
CA GLU A 98 -17.37 17.24 35.92
C GLU A 98 -18.68 16.61 35.44
N GLN A 99 -19.02 16.75 34.15
CA GLN A 99 -20.21 16.11 33.57
C GLN A 99 -20.14 14.58 33.56
N LEU A 100 -18.93 14.01 33.42
CA LEU A 100 -18.73 12.56 33.35
C LEU A 100 -18.56 11.91 34.73
N PHE A 101 -17.89 12.59 35.67
CA PHE A 101 -17.49 12.02 36.95
C PHE A 101 -18.15 12.70 38.16
N GLY A 102 -18.86 13.82 37.98
CA GLY A 102 -19.48 14.62 39.04
C GLY A 102 -20.84 14.11 39.54
N GLY A 103 -21.23 12.87 39.20
CA GLY A 103 -22.39 12.19 39.80
C GLY A 103 -23.78 12.69 39.35
N SER A 104 -23.87 13.52 38.30
CA SER A 104 -25.12 14.12 37.81
C SER A 104 -25.39 13.81 36.32
N GLY A 105 -25.03 12.60 35.87
CA GLY A 105 -25.26 12.17 34.49
C GLY A 105 -26.74 12.07 34.14
N SER A 106 -27.17 12.80 33.11
CA SER A 106 -28.56 12.85 32.58
C SER A 106 -28.95 11.69 31.67
N GLY A 107 -28.17 10.59 31.65
CA GLY A 107 -28.38 9.45 30.76
C GLY A 107 -29.01 8.24 31.44
N VAL A 108 -29.47 7.29 30.62
CA VAL A 108 -30.08 6.04 31.10
C VAL A 108 -28.97 5.03 31.40
N ALA A 109 -29.04 4.37 32.55
CA ALA A 109 -28.08 3.33 32.94
C ALA A 109 -27.89 2.28 31.82
N GLY A 110 -26.64 1.97 31.48
CA GLY A 110 -26.28 1.06 30.38
C GLY A 110 -26.05 1.69 29.01
N ASP A 111 -26.26 3.00 28.81
CA ASP A 111 -25.90 3.69 27.56
C ASP A 111 -24.36 3.78 27.38
N GLU A 112 -23.87 3.51 26.17
CA GLU A 112 -22.45 3.63 25.81
C GLU A 112 -22.09 5.10 25.57
N LEU A 113 -21.09 5.60 26.30
CA LEU A 113 -20.56 6.95 26.18
C LEU A 113 -19.45 7.00 25.14
N VAL A 114 -19.60 7.90 24.16
CA VAL A 114 -18.62 8.10 23.09
C VAL A 114 -18.23 9.56 23.01
N PHE A 115 -16.94 9.85 23.23
CA PHE A 115 -16.34 11.16 23.02
C PHE A 115 -16.08 11.38 21.53
N ARG A 116 -16.54 12.51 20.98
CA ARG A 116 -16.40 12.83 19.56
C ARG A 116 -15.90 14.25 19.35
N PHE A 117 -15.09 14.40 18.29
CA PHE A 117 -14.93 15.67 17.59
C PHE A 117 -15.46 15.50 16.17
N GLU A 118 -16.46 16.30 15.83
CA GLU A 118 -17.06 16.34 14.49
C GLU A 118 -16.72 17.68 13.84
N PRO A 119 -16.09 17.69 12.65
CA PRO A 119 -15.70 18.93 11.99
C PRO A 119 -16.88 19.65 11.33
N MET A 120 -16.59 20.81 10.74
CA MET A 120 -17.55 21.60 10.00
C MET A 120 -18.22 20.78 8.89
N ILE A 121 -19.55 20.92 8.77
CA ILE A 121 -20.34 20.38 7.66
C ILE A 121 -21.34 21.43 7.20
N VAL A 122 -21.42 21.66 5.89
CA VAL A 122 -22.41 22.56 5.28
C VAL A 122 -23.07 21.85 4.12
N ALA A 123 -24.40 21.89 4.05
CA ALA A 123 -25.15 21.50 2.87
C ALA A 123 -25.58 22.76 2.12
N VAL A 124 -25.28 22.80 0.82
CA VAL A 124 -25.54 23.93 -0.06
C VAL A 124 -26.38 23.45 -1.24
N GLU A 125 -27.50 24.12 -1.49
CA GLU A 125 -28.25 23.96 -2.72
C GLU A 125 -27.68 24.93 -3.76
N CYS A 126 -27.32 24.39 -4.93
CA CYS A 126 -26.78 25.12 -6.06
C CYS A 126 -27.85 25.28 -7.15
N ARG A 127 -27.76 26.35 -7.93
CA ARG A 127 -28.68 26.61 -9.06
C ARG A 127 -28.68 25.46 -10.06
N ASP A 128 -27.48 24.99 -10.41
CA ASP A 128 -27.25 23.98 -11.42
C ASP A 128 -25.98 23.15 -11.13
N VAL A 129 -25.66 22.25 -12.05
CA VAL A 129 -24.50 21.35 -11.97
C VAL A 129 -23.19 22.12 -12.06
N ALA A 130 -23.14 23.22 -12.81
CA ALA A 130 -21.93 24.01 -13.01
C ALA A 130 -21.54 24.75 -11.72
N ALA A 131 -22.51 25.39 -11.08
CA ALA A 131 -22.33 26.00 -9.75
C ALA A 131 -21.95 24.95 -8.69
N ALA A 132 -22.56 23.76 -8.74
CA ALA A 132 -22.22 22.67 -7.83
C ALA A 132 -20.77 22.17 -8.03
N ALA A 133 -20.32 22.02 -9.28
CA ALA A 133 -18.96 21.60 -9.61
C ALA A 133 -17.92 22.66 -9.18
N ALA A 134 -18.20 23.95 -9.44
CA ALA A 134 -17.34 25.05 -9.04
C ALA A 134 -17.20 25.14 -7.50
N LEU A 135 -18.31 24.99 -6.78
CA LEU A 135 -18.31 24.98 -5.31
C LEU A 135 -17.52 23.79 -4.73
N VAL A 136 -17.66 22.59 -5.31
CA VAL A 136 -16.89 21.41 -4.90
C VAL A 136 -15.39 21.63 -5.15
N ALA A 137 -15.01 22.19 -6.30
CA ALA A 137 -13.62 22.50 -6.60
C ALA A 137 -13.02 23.51 -5.61
N ALA A 138 -13.75 24.59 -5.32
CA ALA A 138 -13.35 25.59 -4.33
C ALA A 138 -13.19 25.00 -2.92
N ALA A 139 -14.15 24.17 -2.49
CA ALA A 139 -14.10 23.49 -1.20
C ALA A 139 -12.90 22.53 -1.08
N ILE A 140 -12.63 21.74 -2.14
CA ILE A 140 -11.47 20.83 -2.19
C ILE A 140 -10.16 21.62 -2.12
N GLY A 141 -10.07 22.74 -2.86
CA GLY A 141 -8.92 23.65 -2.85
C GLY A 141 -8.65 24.25 -1.47
N ALA A 142 -9.70 24.50 -0.69
CA ALA A 142 -9.61 24.97 0.70
C ALA A 142 -9.40 23.85 1.74
N GLY A 143 -9.21 22.60 1.31
CA GLY A 143 -8.90 21.46 2.18
C GLY A 143 -10.10 20.62 2.64
N PHE A 144 -11.30 20.88 2.13
CA PHE A 144 -12.51 20.06 2.36
C PHE A 144 -12.61 18.93 1.32
N ARG A 145 -11.68 17.99 1.37
CA ARG A 145 -11.51 16.93 0.35
C ARG A 145 -12.62 15.87 0.28
N GLU A 146 -13.47 15.78 1.29
CA GLU A 146 -14.64 14.87 1.30
C GLU A 146 -15.92 15.57 0.82
N SER A 147 -15.77 16.76 0.25
CA SER A 147 -16.87 17.52 -0.34
C SER A 147 -17.33 16.88 -1.64
N GLY A 148 -18.64 16.91 -1.90
CA GLY A 148 -19.18 16.32 -3.12
C GLY A 148 -20.64 16.63 -3.34
N ILE A 149 -21.08 16.36 -4.57
CA ILE A 149 -22.47 16.50 -4.98
C ILE A 149 -23.26 15.31 -4.44
N THR A 150 -24.24 15.56 -3.58
CA THR A 150 -25.05 14.54 -2.90
C THR A 150 -26.36 14.23 -3.61
N SER A 151 -26.84 15.12 -4.48
CA SER A 151 -28.03 14.91 -5.29
C SER A 151 -27.99 15.77 -6.56
N LEU A 152 -28.47 15.20 -7.67
CA LEU A 152 -28.66 15.87 -8.97
C LEU A 152 -30.07 15.63 -9.56
N GLN A 153 -30.86 14.72 -8.98
CA GLN A 153 -32.13 14.26 -9.59
C GLN A 153 -33.28 15.28 -9.48
N LYS A 154 -33.29 16.09 -8.42
CA LYS A 154 -34.34 17.10 -8.18
C LYS A 154 -33.77 18.48 -7.84
N ARG A 155 -32.59 18.52 -7.20
CA ARG A 155 -31.88 19.71 -6.73
C ARG A 155 -30.40 19.40 -6.77
N ALA A 156 -29.57 20.34 -7.21
CA ALA A 156 -28.12 20.20 -7.14
C ALA A 156 -27.66 20.49 -5.71
N MET A 157 -27.37 19.44 -4.95
CA MET A 157 -26.97 19.56 -3.54
C MET A 157 -25.48 19.25 -3.39
N VAL A 158 -24.75 20.11 -2.70
CA VAL A 158 -23.34 19.91 -2.34
C VAL A 158 -23.24 19.77 -0.83
N ALA A 159 -22.49 18.76 -0.36
CA ALA A 159 -22.07 18.65 1.03
C ALA A 159 -20.59 19.02 1.12
N ILE A 160 -20.26 20.03 1.93
CA ILE A 160 -18.89 20.48 2.20
C ILE A 160 -18.39 19.81 3.47
N ARG A 161 -17.33 19.00 3.37
CA ARG A 161 -16.87 18.09 4.46
C ARG A 161 -15.37 17.83 4.45
N CYS A 162 -14.82 17.45 5.61
CA CYS A 162 -13.42 17.02 5.76
C CYS A 162 -13.26 15.87 6.76
N SER A 163 -12.09 15.22 6.75
CA SER A 163 -11.82 13.94 7.42
C SER A 163 -11.26 14.05 8.85
N ILE A 164 -11.12 15.25 9.43
CA ILE A 164 -10.40 15.49 10.70
C ILE A 164 -11.16 15.06 11.97
N ARG A 165 -12.06 14.07 11.88
CA ARG A 165 -12.90 13.55 12.96
C ARG A 165 -12.11 12.87 14.09
N MET A 166 -12.77 12.69 15.22
CA MET A 166 -12.29 11.89 16.35
C MET A 166 -13.49 11.19 16.99
N GLU A 167 -13.32 9.92 17.37
CA GLU A 167 -14.34 9.14 18.05
C GLU A 167 -13.64 8.15 19.00
N VAL A 168 -13.97 8.23 20.29
CA VAL A 168 -13.33 7.46 21.36
C VAL A 168 -14.40 6.96 22.33
N PRO A 169 -14.60 5.65 22.48
CA PRO A 169 -15.51 5.11 23.49
C PRO A 169 -14.93 5.34 24.89
N LEU A 170 -15.77 5.80 25.81
CA LEU A 170 -15.40 6.11 27.20
C LEU A 170 -15.86 5.04 28.21
N GLY A 171 -16.78 4.15 27.81
CA GLY A 171 -17.39 3.14 28.68
C GLY A 171 -18.91 3.27 28.70
N GLN A 172 -19.54 2.71 29.72
CA GLN A 172 -20.97 2.92 29.99
C GLN A 172 -21.13 4.10 30.96
N ILE A 173 -22.33 4.68 31.02
CA ILE A 173 -22.59 5.81 31.91
C ILE A 173 -22.34 5.51 33.39
N ASP A 174 -22.56 4.26 33.79
CA ASP A 174 -22.35 3.70 35.12
C ASP A 174 -20.99 3.00 35.29
N GLU A 175 -20.27 2.77 34.20
CA GLU A 175 -18.95 2.14 34.19
C GLU A 175 -18.02 2.80 33.16
N LEU A 176 -17.49 3.97 33.52
CA LEU A 176 -16.44 4.62 32.73
C LEU A 176 -15.14 3.81 32.82
N VAL A 177 -14.57 3.46 31.67
CA VAL A 177 -13.32 2.68 31.57
C VAL A 177 -12.07 3.56 31.42
N VAL A 178 -12.23 4.87 31.61
CA VAL A 178 -11.22 5.91 31.39
C VAL A 178 -11.05 6.79 32.63
N SER A 179 -9.87 7.38 32.81
CA SER A 179 -9.60 8.31 33.91
C SER A 179 -9.98 9.77 33.55
N PRO A 180 -10.24 10.63 34.54
CA PRO A 180 -10.42 12.07 34.32
C PRO A 180 -9.26 12.72 33.55
N GLU A 181 -8.01 12.33 33.81
CA GLU A 181 -6.82 12.84 33.12
C GLU A 181 -6.83 12.46 31.64
N TYR A 182 -7.28 11.25 31.31
CA TYR A 182 -7.44 10.81 29.94
C TYR A 182 -8.51 11.64 29.21
N VAL A 183 -9.64 11.93 29.86
CA VAL A 183 -10.67 12.81 29.29
C VAL A 183 -10.12 14.22 29.02
N ARG A 184 -9.37 14.81 29.97
CA ARG A 184 -8.72 16.11 29.72
C ARG A 184 -7.76 16.06 28.54
N TYR A 185 -7.03 14.96 28.38
CA TYR A 185 -6.16 14.75 27.23
C TYR A 185 -6.95 14.67 25.90
N LEU A 186 -8.08 13.94 25.88
CA LEU A 186 -8.97 13.90 24.72
C LEU A 186 -9.51 15.28 24.35
N VAL A 187 -9.91 16.09 25.35
CA VAL A 187 -10.39 17.46 25.13
C VAL A 187 -9.29 18.33 24.51
N ARG A 188 -8.03 18.22 24.94
CA ARG A 188 -6.90 18.95 24.32
C ARG A 188 -6.72 18.57 22.84
N ILE A 189 -6.81 17.28 22.50
CA ILE A 189 -6.75 16.84 21.10
C ILE A 189 -7.95 17.39 20.31
N ALA A 190 -9.15 17.32 20.87
CA ALA A 190 -10.37 17.81 20.25
C ALA A 190 -10.28 19.32 19.96
N ASN A 191 -9.76 20.11 20.90
CA ASN A 191 -9.55 21.56 20.73
C ASN A 191 -8.48 21.87 19.67
N SER A 192 -7.41 21.09 19.60
CA SER A 192 -6.43 21.22 18.51
C SER A 192 -7.05 20.94 17.14
N LYS A 193 -7.91 19.92 17.04
CA LYS A 193 -8.69 19.63 15.82
C LYS A 193 -9.72 20.72 15.51
N MET A 194 -10.36 21.31 16.51
CA MET A 194 -11.26 22.46 16.38
C MET A 194 -10.54 23.66 15.77
N GLU A 195 -9.34 23.96 16.25
CA GLU A 195 -8.53 25.07 15.71
C GLU A 195 -8.09 24.81 14.26
N ALA A 196 -7.71 23.57 13.94
CA ALA A 196 -7.41 23.18 12.56
C ALA A 196 -8.66 23.24 11.65
N ASN A 197 -9.85 22.96 12.18
CA ASN A 197 -11.13 23.10 11.48
C ASN A 197 -11.44 24.58 11.20
N LYS A 198 -11.26 25.45 12.20
CA LYS A 198 -11.43 26.91 12.08
C LYS A 198 -10.50 27.53 11.04
N ARG A 199 -9.22 27.14 11.01
CA ARG A 199 -8.27 27.61 9.99
C ARG A 199 -8.70 27.25 8.56
N ARG A 200 -9.24 26.04 8.34
CA ARG A 200 -9.77 25.62 7.02
C ARG A 200 -11.00 26.42 6.64
N MET A 201 -11.91 26.64 7.60
CA MET A 201 -13.12 27.45 7.41
C MET A 201 -12.76 28.88 7.00
N ASN A 202 -11.80 29.51 7.69
CA ASN A 202 -11.31 30.85 7.36
C ASN A 202 -10.64 30.90 5.98
N GLY A 203 -9.80 29.90 5.65
CA GLY A 203 -9.18 29.82 4.32
C GLY A 203 -10.21 29.63 3.20
N PHE A 204 -11.31 28.93 3.46
CA PHE A 204 -12.38 28.79 2.48
C PHE A 204 -13.19 30.09 2.31
N LEU A 205 -13.47 30.80 3.41
CA LEU A 205 -14.09 32.12 3.37
C LEU A 205 -13.24 33.10 2.55
N ASP A 206 -11.94 33.17 2.82
CA ASP A 206 -11.00 34.03 2.10
C ASP A 206 -10.99 33.71 0.60
N LEU A 207 -10.97 32.42 0.23
CA LEU A 207 -11.04 31.99 -1.16
C LEU A 207 -12.34 32.45 -1.85
N LEU A 208 -13.49 32.32 -1.17
CA LEU A 208 -14.78 32.76 -1.71
C LEU A 208 -14.85 34.28 -1.88
N GLN A 209 -14.26 35.05 -0.97
CA GLN A 209 -14.25 36.52 -1.01
C GLN A 209 -13.25 37.09 -2.03
N THR A 210 -12.08 36.47 -2.19
CA THR A 210 -10.99 36.98 -3.04
C THR A 210 -11.05 36.50 -4.48
N LYS A 211 -11.41 35.23 -4.71
CA LYS A 211 -11.36 34.60 -6.04
C LYS A 211 -12.73 34.28 -6.64
N GLY A 212 -13.78 34.24 -5.81
CA GLY A 212 -15.11 33.79 -6.22
C GLY A 212 -15.13 32.34 -6.72
N LEU A 213 -16.23 31.92 -7.33
CA LEU A 213 -16.34 30.59 -7.94
C LEU A 213 -15.87 30.62 -9.39
N SER A 214 -14.89 29.79 -9.72
CA SER A 214 -14.42 29.61 -11.09
C SER A 214 -15.30 28.57 -11.80
N TYR A 215 -16.08 29.03 -12.78
CA TYR A 215 -16.92 28.15 -13.61
C TYR A 215 -16.07 27.52 -14.72
N PRO A 216 -16.23 26.21 -15.00
CA PRO A 216 -15.58 25.58 -16.15
C PRO A 216 -16.02 26.28 -17.44
N SER A 217 -15.09 26.88 -18.16
CA SER A 217 -15.33 27.52 -19.45
C SER A 217 -15.59 26.44 -20.51
N GLY A 218 -16.87 26.28 -20.86
CA GLY A 218 -17.33 25.41 -21.94
C GLY A 218 -18.63 24.71 -21.62
N LEU A 219 -19.74 25.44 -21.64
CA LEU A 219 -21.12 25.00 -21.87
C LEU A 219 -22.02 26.25 -21.92
N SER A 220 -21.78 27.14 -22.88
CA SER A 220 -22.73 28.21 -23.22
C SER A 220 -23.79 27.64 -24.16
N ASN A 221 -24.98 27.39 -23.63
CA ASN A 221 -26.16 27.20 -24.48
C ASN A 221 -26.56 28.57 -25.05
N ASN A 222 -26.58 28.65 -26.38
CA ASN A 222 -27.27 29.69 -27.13
C ASN A 222 -28.73 29.76 -26.67
N SER A 223 -29.14 30.91 -26.12
CA SER A 223 -30.51 31.37 -26.22
C SER A 223 -30.49 32.87 -26.52
N ASN A 224 -30.93 33.17 -27.73
CA ASN A 224 -31.01 34.46 -28.37
C ASN A 224 -32.28 35.21 -27.90
N SER A 225 -32.13 36.43 -27.39
CA SER A 225 -33.11 37.55 -27.36
C SER A 225 -32.52 38.64 -26.45
N GLY A 226 -32.31 39.90 -26.78
CA GLY A 226 -32.73 40.78 -27.87
C GLY A 226 -32.74 42.22 -27.28
N GLY A 227 -32.28 43.22 -28.04
CA GLY A 227 -32.34 44.65 -27.70
C GLY A 227 -31.01 45.20 -27.15
N GLN A 228 -30.28 46.00 -27.92
CA GLN A 228 -30.29 47.50 -27.92
C GLN A 228 -29.71 48.06 -26.61
N SER A 229 -28.78 49.01 -26.57
CA SER A 229 -27.99 49.79 -27.53
C SER A 229 -26.98 50.59 -26.66
N ASP A 230 -25.99 51.23 -27.31
CA ASP A 230 -25.21 52.37 -26.79
C ASP A 230 -24.17 52.01 -25.70
N ASP A 231 -22.92 52.50 -25.65
CA ASP A 231 -22.15 53.47 -26.43
C ASP A 231 -20.76 53.60 -25.73
N TYR A 232 -19.72 53.94 -26.49
CA TYR A 232 -18.38 54.48 -26.07
C TYR A 232 -17.50 53.69 -25.07
N GLU A 233 -16.18 53.85 -24.95
CA GLU A 233 -15.02 54.06 -25.83
C GLU A 233 -13.77 53.89 -24.93
N ALA A 234 -12.71 53.26 -25.45
CA ALA A 234 -11.28 53.39 -25.13
C ALA A 234 -10.77 53.76 -23.70
N SER A 235 -9.81 52.97 -23.18
CA SER A 235 -8.36 53.36 -23.05
C SER A 235 -7.62 52.39 -22.10
N VAL A 236 -6.63 51.61 -22.59
CA VAL A 236 -5.17 51.85 -22.55
C VAL A 236 -4.60 51.99 -21.12
N GLY A 237 -3.67 51.08 -20.76
CA GLY A 237 -3.00 50.97 -19.45
C GLY A 237 -2.06 52.13 -19.11
N PRO A 238 -1.22 51.99 -18.05
CA PRO A 238 0.05 51.30 -18.26
C PRO A 238 0.61 50.49 -17.06
N GLU A 239 1.57 49.62 -17.37
CA GLU A 239 2.58 49.07 -16.46
C GLU A 239 3.37 50.18 -15.73
N VAL A 240 3.73 49.98 -14.44
CA VAL A 240 5.06 50.34 -13.89
C VAL A 240 5.45 49.45 -12.69
N LYS A 241 6.65 48.86 -12.87
CA LYS A 241 7.75 48.38 -11.98
C LYS A 241 7.72 48.49 -10.44
N ILE A 242 8.34 47.44 -9.87
CA ILE A 242 8.94 47.13 -8.55
C ILE A 242 9.70 48.30 -7.85
N PRO A 243 9.87 48.27 -6.51
CA PRO A 243 11.21 47.94 -5.96
C PRO A 243 11.24 47.14 -4.63
N SER A 244 12.46 46.68 -4.32
CA SER A 244 12.95 45.80 -3.26
C SER A 244 13.36 46.49 -1.93
N ASP A 245 13.61 45.63 -0.93
CA ASP A 245 14.43 45.78 0.29
C ASP A 245 13.93 46.54 1.53
N THR A 246 13.94 45.85 2.68
CA THR A 246 14.93 46.14 3.75
C THR A 246 14.96 45.06 4.86
N SER A 247 16.18 44.82 5.33
CA SER A 247 16.63 43.98 6.43
C SER A 247 16.33 44.55 7.83
N ALA A 248 16.21 43.68 8.84
CA ALA A 248 16.57 44.00 10.23
C ALA A 248 17.16 42.77 10.94
N LYS A 249 18.45 42.88 11.28
CA LYS A 249 19.13 42.11 12.33
C LYS A 249 19.01 42.90 13.64
N THR A 250 18.91 42.21 14.78
CA THR A 250 19.74 42.50 15.98
C THR A 250 19.71 41.32 16.96
N ASN A 251 20.90 41.05 17.51
CA ASN A 251 21.22 40.11 18.58
C ASN A 251 20.67 40.57 19.94
N ASP A 252 20.65 39.66 20.92
CA ASP A 252 21.16 39.93 22.27
C ASP A 252 21.55 38.62 23.00
N GLU A 253 22.85 38.53 23.33
CA GLU A 253 23.48 37.67 24.34
C GLU A 253 23.69 38.50 25.62
N TYR A 254 23.58 37.93 26.82
CA TYR A 254 24.35 38.25 28.05
C TYR A 254 23.97 37.18 29.11
N LEU A 255 24.81 36.16 29.43
CA LEU A 255 25.98 36.07 30.33
C LEU A 255 25.67 35.71 31.82
N VAL A 256 26.22 34.54 32.24
CA VAL A 256 27.02 34.28 33.48
C VAL A 256 26.24 34.14 34.81
N THR A 257 26.39 33.12 35.69
CA THR A 257 27.62 32.56 36.32
C THR A 257 27.35 31.25 37.11
N LYS A 258 28.22 30.24 36.93
CA LYS A 258 29.03 29.49 37.93
C LYS A 258 28.53 29.37 39.40
N MET A 259 28.45 28.14 39.93
CA MET A 259 29.20 27.70 41.15
C MET A 259 29.19 26.17 41.32
N ARG A 260 30.14 25.70 42.13
CA ARG A 260 30.84 24.41 42.14
C ARG A 260 30.70 23.73 43.52
N ASN A 261 31.09 22.46 43.59
CA ASN A 261 31.32 21.59 44.78
C ASN A 261 30.08 20.87 45.31
N GLY A 262 30.12 19.60 45.72
CA GLY A 262 31.21 18.63 45.90
C GLY A 262 30.72 17.54 46.88
N GLY A 263 31.28 16.33 46.84
CA GLY A 263 31.08 15.34 47.92
C GLY A 263 31.11 13.87 47.48
N ARG A 264 32.19 13.18 47.85
CA ARG A 264 32.38 11.72 47.83
C ARG A 264 31.80 11.07 49.11
N SER A 265 31.33 9.82 49.00
CA SER A 265 31.60 8.63 49.88
C SER A 265 30.67 7.50 49.36
N ARG A 266 31.04 6.26 48.97
CA ARG A 266 31.77 5.16 49.63
C ARG A 266 31.21 4.85 51.04
N ASP A 267 30.46 3.77 51.20
CA ASP A 267 30.97 2.46 51.63
C ASP A 267 29.91 1.35 51.50
N ASP A 268 30.43 0.13 51.52
CA ASP A 268 29.87 -1.21 51.34
C ASP A 268 28.86 -1.62 52.45
N ASP A 269 28.01 -2.63 52.20
CA ASP A 269 28.28 -3.97 52.72
C ASP A 269 27.25 -5.03 52.31
N ASP A 270 27.82 -6.22 52.17
CA ASP A 270 27.30 -7.52 51.78
C ASP A 270 26.28 -8.14 52.73
N THR A 271 25.55 -9.15 52.21
CA THR A 271 25.29 -10.48 52.80
C THR A 271 24.28 -11.16 51.86
N GLY A 272 24.45 -12.36 51.33
CA GLY A 272 25.24 -13.55 51.64
C GLY A 272 24.47 -14.67 50.92
N SER A 273 25.10 -15.37 49.96
CA SER A 273 25.62 -16.75 50.11
C SER A 273 24.50 -17.78 50.32
N ILE A 274 24.39 -18.87 49.55
CA ILE A 274 25.20 -20.09 49.71
C ILE A 274 24.91 -21.00 48.49
N GLU A 275 25.93 -21.25 47.66
CA GLU A 275 26.62 -22.56 47.43
C GLU A 275 25.78 -23.60 46.65
N ALA A 276 26.21 -24.01 45.45
CA ALA A 276 27.27 -24.99 45.13
C ALA A 276 26.58 -26.28 44.60
N GLN A 277 27.11 -27.10 43.69
CA GLN A 277 28.45 -27.27 43.15
C GLN A 277 28.28 -28.14 41.87
N TYR A 278 28.92 -27.74 40.75
CA TYR A 278 30.09 -28.37 40.11
C TYR A 278 29.81 -29.61 39.22
N PHE A 279 29.98 -29.45 37.88
CA PHE A 279 31.12 -29.89 37.03
C PHE A 279 31.24 -31.42 36.89
N GLY A 280 31.38 -32.05 35.73
CA GLY A 280 31.52 -31.61 34.34
C GLY A 280 31.83 -32.80 33.41
N LYS A 281 31.99 -32.48 32.12
CA LYS A 281 32.78 -33.16 31.06
C LYS A 281 32.56 -34.65 30.68
N GLN A 282 32.33 -34.77 29.36
CA GLN A 282 32.99 -35.63 28.35
C GLN A 282 32.53 -37.08 28.05
N ASP A 283 32.14 -37.19 26.78
CA ASP A 283 32.58 -38.14 25.74
C ASP A 283 32.29 -39.65 25.80
N SER A 284 31.85 -40.12 24.63
CA SER A 284 32.07 -41.45 24.01
C SER A 284 31.31 -42.62 24.63
N ALA A 285 30.43 -43.35 23.94
CA ALA A 285 30.54 -44.18 22.72
C ALA A 285 30.30 -45.65 23.12
N TRP A 286 29.79 -46.45 22.17
CA TRP A 286 29.57 -47.92 22.21
C TRP A 286 28.30 -48.40 22.93
N SER A 287 27.57 -49.45 22.52
CA SER A 287 27.34 -50.18 21.26
C SER A 287 26.52 -51.44 21.64
N GLN A 288 25.71 -51.96 20.70
CA GLN A 288 25.06 -53.30 20.68
C GLN A 288 23.88 -53.54 21.64
N GLY A 289 22.80 -54.25 21.33
CA GLY A 289 22.29 -55.06 20.19
C GLY A 289 20.82 -55.41 20.58
N VAL A 290 19.88 -55.69 19.69
CA VAL A 290 19.58 -57.04 19.12
C VAL A 290 18.52 -56.89 18.00
N ASN A 291 18.69 -57.70 16.97
CA ASN A 291 17.88 -57.89 15.75
C ASN A 291 16.49 -58.53 15.97
N HIS A 292 15.51 -58.17 15.14
CA HIS A 292 14.96 -59.06 14.08
C HIS A 292 13.81 -58.38 13.28
N GLY A 293 13.80 -58.57 11.96
CA GLY A 293 12.66 -58.27 11.10
C GLY A 293 13.02 -57.76 9.70
N SER A 294 13.60 -58.62 8.87
CA SER A 294 13.96 -58.35 7.47
C SER A 294 12.72 -58.23 6.57
N GLY A 295 12.73 -57.24 5.66
CA GLY A 295 11.92 -57.30 4.45
C GLY A 295 11.32 -55.96 4.00
N ASN A 296 12.16 -55.06 3.43
CA ASN A 296 11.82 -54.09 2.35
C ASN A 296 12.83 -52.94 2.15
N ALA A 297 14.03 -53.00 2.74
CA ALA A 297 15.05 -51.94 2.62
C ALA A 297 15.83 -51.88 1.29
N LYS A 298 15.35 -52.51 0.21
CA LYS A 298 15.98 -52.43 -1.14
C LYS A 298 15.17 -51.67 -2.19
N ARG A 299 14.03 -51.05 -1.81
CA ARG A 299 13.23 -50.18 -2.69
C ARG A 299 13.26 -48.69 -2.27
N LEU A 300 13.91 -48.36 -1.16
CA LEU A 300 14.11 -46.97 -0.71
C LEU A 300 15.42 -46.32 -1.20
N LEU A 301 16.39 -47.09 -1.68
CA LEU A 301 17.70 -46.59 -2.13
C LEU A 301 17.74 -46.19 -3.63
N THR A 302 16.59 -46.10 -4.29
CA THR A 302 16.48 -45.66 -5.70
C THR A 302 15.51 -44.48 -5.88
N LEU A 303 14.85 -44.04 -4.81
CA LEU A 303 13.95 -42.86 -4.82
C LEU A 303 14.59 -41.60 -4.21
N GLU A 304 15.73 -41.72 -3.50
CA GLU A 304 16.52 -40.58 -3.04
C GLU A 304 17.50 -40.02 -4.10
N LYS A 305 17.57 -40.63 -5.29
CA LYS A 305 18.43 -40.17 -6.41
C LYS A 305 17.68 -39.59 -7.61
N LEU A 306 16.38 -39.31 -7.49
CA LEU A 306 15.57 -38.72 -8.57
C LEU A 306 14.79 -37.45 -8.15
N ARG A 307 15.19 -36.79 -7.06
CA ARG A 307 14.62 -35.51 -6.60
C ARG A 307 15.60 -34.32 -6.62
N GLU A 308 16.68 -34.43 -7.39
CA GLU A 308 17.59 -33.31 -7.70
C GLU A 308 17.21 -32.66 -9.03
N ASN A 309 16.28 -31.72 -8.97
CA ASN A 309 16.18 -30.64 -9.95
C ASN A 309 15.47 -29.47 -9.27
N LYS A 310 16.23 -28.65 -8.55
CA LYS A 310 15.68 -27.48 -7.86
C LYS A 310 16.59 -26.28 -8.09
N ASN A 311 16.18 -25.41 -9.02
CA ASN A 311 16.79 -24.10 -9.30
C ASN A 311 16.51 -23.13 -8.13
N HIS A 312 17.15 -23.33 -6.98
CA HIS A 312 17.09 -22.41 -5.84
C HIS A 312 18.48 -21.89 -5.50
N LEU A 313 18.58 -20.62 -5.11
CA LEU A 313 19.82 -20.09 -4.56
C LEU A 313 19.99 -20.60 -3.12
N SER A 314 21.21 -21.02 -2.79
CA SER A 314 21.57 -21.36 -1.42
C SER A 314 21.58 -20.10 -0.56
N THR A 315 21.06 -20.24 0.66
CA THR A 315 20.93 -19.13 1.60
C THR A 315 21.58 -19.47 2.92
N THR A 316 22.34 -18.53 3.48
CA THR A 316 22.89 -18.67 4.84
C THR A 316 22.38 -17.52 5.71
N THR A 317 21.77 -17.86 6.84
CA THR A 317 21.48 -16.88 7.89
C THR A 317 22.78 -16.47 8.56
N LEU A 318 23.08 -15.18 8.56
CA LEU A 318 24.32 -14.67 9.14
C LEU A 318 24.20 -14.61 10.68
N LYS A 319 25.07 -15.35 11.38
CA LYS A 319 25.17 -15.24 12.84
C LYS A 319 26.07 -14.07 13.18
N ILE A 320 25.47 -13.01 13.73
CA ILE A 320 26.20 -11.79 14.09
C ILE A 320 26.96 -11.98 15.41
N SER A 321 28.21 -11.52 15.44
CA SER A 321 29.07 -11.45 16.61
C SER A 321 29.71 -10.06 16.72
N GLY A 322 30.27 -9.69 17.88
CA GLY A 322 30.78 -8.34 18.15
C GLY A 322 29.67 -7.42 18.64
N GLU A 323 29.27 -6.45 17.82
CA GLU A 323 28.17 -5.53 18.12
C GLU A 323 26.78 -6.20 18.11
N PRO A 324 25.79 -5.68 18.86
CA PRO A 324 24.43 -6.23 18.88
C PRO A 324 23.77 -6.20 17.50
N ILE A 325 23.12 -7.30 17.10
CA ILE A 325 22.43 -7.43 15.81
C ILE A 325 21.33 -6.38 15.62
N GLU A 326 20.75 -5.88 16.72
CA GLU A 326 19.72 -4.85 16.71
C GLU A 326 20.22 -3.55 16.06
N LYS A 327 21.54 -3.31 16.02
CA LYS A 327 22.10 -2.16 15.28
C LYS A 327 21.94 -2.29 13.76
N LEU A 328 21.71 -3.49 13.22
CA LEU A 328 21.41 -3.73 11.80
C LEU A 328 19.90 -3.70 11.48
N PHE A 329 19.05 -3.64 12.51
CA PHE A 329 17.60 -3.54 12.36
C PHE A 329 17.18 -2.10 12.06
N LEU A 330 17.50 -1.67 10.85
CA LEU A 330 17.29 -0.32 10.34
C LEU A 330 16.66 -0.34 8.96
N TRP A 331 15.82 0.66 8.68
CA TRP A 331 15.27 0.91 7.34
C TRP A 331 16.01 2.04 6.64
N GLY A 332 16.22 1.88 5.34
CA GLY A 332 16.77 2.96 4.51
C GLY A 332 18.17 3.40 4.91
N GLN A 333 18.92 2.47 5.52
CA GLN A 333 20.37 2.50 5.57
C GLN A 333 20.93 2.22 4.17
N ALA A 334 22.15 2.66 3.91
CA ALA A 334 22.84 2.36 2.66
C ALA A 334 24.17 1.69 2.98
N SER A 335 24.59 0.78 2.11
CA SER A 335 25.81 -0.01 2.30
C SER A 335 26.60 -0.10 1.01
N CYS A 336 27.92 -0.26 1.14
CA CYS A 336 28.82 -0.49 0.02
C CYS A 336 29.90 -1.50 0.40
N VAL A 337 30.65 -1.97 -0.61
CA VAL A 337 31.91 -2.66 -0.38
C VAL A 337 32.91 -1.65 0.18
N PHE A 338 33.59 -2.02 1.26
CA PHE A 338 34.67 -1.26 1.86
C PHE A 338 35.91 -2.14 1.92
N THR A 339 37.02 -1.63 1.39
CA THR A 339 38.25 -2.40 1.23
C THR A 339 39.31 -1.90 2.21
N ILE A 340 39.79 -2.77 3.10
CA ILE A 340 40.87 -2.48 4.04
C ILE A 340 42.05 -3.39 3.67
N GLY A 341 43.11 -2.80 3.10
CA GLY A 341 44.19 -3.59 2.53
C GLY A 341 43.69 -4.45 1.35
N GLU A 342 43.77 -5.77 1.49
CA GLU A 342 43.24 -6.73 0.49
C GLU A 342 41.86 -7.30 0.88
N GLU A 343 41.35 -7.00 2.07
CA GLU A 343 40.10 -7.54 2.58
C GLU A 343 38.90 -6.66 2.21
N GLN A 344 37.79 -7.30 1.81
CA GLN A 344 36.53 -6.64 1.47
C GLN A 344 35.46 -6.96 2.51
N GLN A 345 34.88 -5.92 3.09
CA GLN A 345 33.82 -5.99 4.08
C GLN A 345 32.64 -5.10 3.66
N VAL A 346 31.49 -5.27 4.32
CA VAL A 346 30.33 -4.42 4.09
C VAL A 346 30.36 -3.25 5.07
N LEU A 347 30.50 -2.03 4.54
CA LEU A 347 30.27 -0.82 5.33
C LEU A 347 28.81 -0.42 5.18
N THR A 348 28.10 -0.23 6.29
CA THR A 348 26.74 0.32 6.29
C THR A 348 26.67 1.59 7.13
N PHE A 349 25.89 2.56 6.65
CA PHE A 349 25.70 3.83 7.33
C PHE A 349 24.23 4.22 7.47
N GLY A 350 23.91 4.80 8.62
CA GLY A 350 22.64 5.44 8.90
C GLY A 350 21.43 4.51 8.87
N GLY A 351 20.25 5.06 8.62
CA GLY A 351 18.96 4.36 8.64
C GLY A 351 18.09 4.75 9.83
N PHE A 352 16.87 4.21 9.87
CA PHE A 352 15.89 4.45 10.94
C PHE A 352 15.51 3.15 11.64
N GLY A 353 15.59 3.13 12.97
CA GLY A 353 15.33 1.95 13.80
C GLY A 353 16.39 1.78 14.89
N GLY A 354 16.91 0.57 15.03
CA GLY A 354 17.98 0.25 15.97
C GLY A 354 17.48 0.01 17.40
N PRO A 355 18.40 -0.28 18.34
CA PRO A 355 18.05 -0.60 19.72
C PRO A 355 17.34 0.56 20.44
N GLY A 356 16.39 0.22 21.29
CA GLY A 356 15.58 1.19 22.03
C GLY A 356 14.50 1.85 21.17
N ARG A 357 14.16 3.11 21.48
CA ARG A 357 13.18 3.87 20.68
C ARG A 357 13.74 4.09 19.27
N HIS A 358 12.96 3.74 18.25
CA HIS A 358 13.38 3.95 16.87
C HIS A 358 13.69 5.42 16.60
N ALA A 359 14.87 5.64 16.05
CA ALA A 359 15.38 6.94 15.67
C ALA A 359 16.22 6.79 14.41
N ARG A 360 16.51 7.93 13.76
CA ARG A 360 17.56 7.96 12.73
C ARG A 360 18.91 7.72 13.42
N ARG A 361 19.76 6.93 12.79
CA ARG A 361 21.08 6.58 13.29
C ARG A 361 22.16 7.14 12.38
N ASN A 362 23.37 7.22 12.92
CA ASN A 362 24.61 7.54 12.21
C ASN A 362 25.68 6.47 12.49
N TYR A 363 25.26 5.24 12.82
CA TYR A 363 26.19 4.13 13.00
C TYR A 363 26.97 3.93 11.71
N SER A 364 28.30 3.86 11.85
CA SER A 364 29.18 3.36 10.79
C SER A 364 29.56 1.94 11.18
N LEU A 365 28.89 0.95 10.59
CA LEU A 365 29.08 -0.45 10.95
C LEU A 365 29.83 -1.16 9.85
N LEU A 366 30.85 -1.91 10.25
CA LEU A 366 31.67 -2.74 9.39
C LEU A 366 31.32 -4.19 9.67
N LEU A 367 30.86 -4.89 8.64
CA LEU A 367 30.43 -6.27 8.72
C LEU A 367 31.33 -7.15 7.84
N ASP A 368 32.01 -8.09 8.47
CA ASP A 368 32.56 -9.24 7.78
C ASP A 368 31.43 -10.25 7.54
N HIS A 369 30.96 -10.34 6.30
CA HIS A 369 29.90 -11.23 5.88
C HIS A 369 30.25 -12.72 5.96
N LYS A 370 31.54 -13.09 6.05
CA LYS A 370 31.97 -14.50 6.15
C LYS A 370 31.97 -14.98 7.60
N SER A 371 32.55 -14.20 8.52
CA SER A 371 32.58 -14.54 9.95
C SER A 371 31.34 -14.09 10.72
N GLY A 372 30.60 -13.10 10.20
CA GLY A 372 29.51 -12.44 10.91
C GLY A 372 29.98 -11.42 11.95
N LEU A 373 31.27 -11.08 11.99
CA LEU A 373 31.80 -10.07 12.91
C LEU A 373 31.31 -8.67 12.50
N LEU A 374 30.54 -8.05 13.39
CA LEU A 374 30.03 -6.69 13.28
C LEU A 374 30.82 -5.78 14.21
N THR A 375 31.43 -4.73 13.66
CA THR A 375 32.21 -3.75 14.41
C THR A 375 31.67 -2.35 14.16
N GLU A 376 31.50 -1.56 15.22
CA GLU A 376 31.20 -0.13 15.07
C GLU A 376 32.49 0.67 14.92
N MET A 377 32.55 1.47 13.85
CA MET A 377 33.64 2.40 13.60
C MET A 377 33.30 3.73 14.24
N ILE A 378 34.01 4.06 15.33
CA ILE A 378 33.81 5.30 16.07
C ILE A 378 34.70 6.39 15.50
N PHE A 379 34.10 7.48 15.05
CA PHE A 379 34.79 8.62 14.45
C PHE A 379 34.58 9.90 15.26
N LYS A 380 35.59 10.77 15.27
CA LYS A 380 35.51 12.09 15.95
C LYS A 380 34.50 13.02 15.28
N ALA A 381 34.43 12.98 13.95
CA ALA A 381 33.41 13.64 13.14
C ALA A 381 32.65 12.54 12.38
N SER A 382 31.35 12.74 12.15
CA SER A 382 30.49 11.77 11.45
C SER A 382 29.30 12.51 10.82
N PRO A 383 28.74 12.03 9.70
CA PRO A 383 27.51 12.59 9.17
C PRO A 383 26.38 12.53 10.20
N SER A 384 25.46 13.49 10.14
CA SER A 384 24.29 13.52 11.03
C SER A 384 23.43 12.27 10.87
N PRO A 385 22.71 11.83 11.93
CA PRO A 385 21.79 10.71 11.84
C PRO A 385 20.76 10.89 10.74
N ARG A 386 20.71 9.96 9.78
CA ARG A 386 19.94 10.17 8.54
C ARG A 386 19.44 8.88 7.92
N MET A 387 18.43 8.98 7.06
CA MET A 387 17.94 7.86 6.25
C MET A 387 17.65 8.29 4.81
N GLY A 388 17.61 7.32 3.88
CA GLY A 388 17.32 7.59 2.47
C GLY A 388 18.41 8.41 1.76
N HIS A 389 19.62 8.40 2.29
CA HIS A 389 20.83 8.85 1.60
C HIS A 389 21.34 7.71 0.71
N THR A 390 22.32 8.00 -0.15
CA THR A 390 23.05 6.96 -0.90
C THR A 390 24.48 6.85 -0.39
N VAL A 391 25.02 5.64 -0.39
CA VAL A 391 26.44 5.36 -0.15
C VAL A 391 27.03 4.80 -1.45
N THR A 392 28.14 5.34 -1.91
CA THR A 392 28.82 4.89 -3.14
C THR A 392 30.32 4.88 -2.93
N ALA A 393 30.96 3.76 -3.21
CA ALA A 393 32.42 3.64 -3.20
C ALA A 393 32.98 4.00 -4.59
N VAL A 394 33.98 4.87 -4.62
CA VAL A 394 34.77 5.19 -5.81
C VAL A 394 36.24 5.09 -5.42
N ASP A 395 36.96 4.20 -6.09
CA ASP A 395 38.33 3.82 -5.73
C ASP A 395 38.40 3.43 -4.24
N ASN A 396 39.28 4.10 -3.48
CA ASN A 396 39.49 3.87 -2.04
C ASN A 396 38.71 4.86 -1.15
N THR A 397 37.67 5.49 -1.67
CA THR A 397 36.89 6.49 -0.92
C THR A 397 35.39 6.20 -1.00
N THR A 398 34.74 6.20 0.15
CA THR A 398 33.29 6.07 0.27
C THR A 398 32.66 7.45 0.34
N TYR A 399 31.56 7.65 -0.40
CA TYR A 399 30.80 8.89 -0.45
C TYR A 399 29.38 8.66 0.08
N ILE A 400 28.93 9.52 1.01
CA ILE A 400 27.53 9.64 1.42
C ILE A 400 26.96 10.91 0.82
N ILE A 401 25.78 10.82 0.21
CA ILE A 401 25.13 11.96 -0.45
C ILE A 401 23.70 12.11 0.06
N GLY A 402 23.39 13.31 0.57
CA GLY A 402 22.05 13.75 0.95
C GLY A 402 21.37 12.91 2.03
N GLY A 403 20.07 12.67 1.85
CA GLY A 403 19.21 12.00 2.83
C GLY A 403 18.38 12.98 3.65
N ARG A 404 17.86 12.54 4.80
CA ARG A 404 17.13 13.42 5.72
C ARG A 404 17.46 13.11 7.17
N GLY A 405 17.68 14.14 7.96
CA GLY A 405 17.90 14.08 9.42
C GLY A 405 16.62 14.29 10.24
N GLY A 406 15.59 14.85 9.60
CA GLY A 406 14.31 15.28 10.16
C GLY A 406 13.15 15.12 9.18
N PRO A 407 11.90 15.33 9.61
CA PRO A 407 10.77 15.48 8.68
C PRO A 407 10.98 16.65 7.70
N SER A 408 11.46 17.79 8.20
CA SER A 408 11.75 19.00 7.41
C SER A 408 13.24 19.16 7.05
N GLU A 409 14.13 18.49 7.77
CA GLU A 409 15.59 18.54 7.55
C GLU A 409 15.99 17.53 6.46
N ILE A 410 15.90 17.99 5.21
CA ILE A 410 16.41 17.29 4.03
C ILE A 410 17.81 17.81 3.72
N LEU A 411 18.71 16.88 3.42
CA LEU A 411 20.14 17.14 3.34
C LEU A 411 20.61 17.09 1.88
N ASP A 412 21.60 17.93 1.58
CA ASP A 412 22.35 18.02 0.32
C ASP A 412 23.87 17.83 0.51
N ASP A 413 24.31 17.62 1.75
CA ASP A 413 25.71 17.48 2.08
C ASP A 413 26.33 16.19 1.50
N VAL A 414 27.63 16.29 1.22
CA VAL A 414 28.46 15.17 0.80
C VAL A 414 29.48 14.89 1.91
N TRP A 415 29.59 13.63 2.30
CA TRP A 415 30.60 13.17 3.26
C TRP A 415 31.47 12.11 2.64
N ILE A 416 32.75 12.14 2.97
CA ILE A 416 33.73 11.19 2.46
C ILE A 416 34.42 10.44 3.59
N LEU A 417 34.68 9.15 3.37
CA LEU A 417 35.48 8.29 4.22
C LEU A 417 36.53 7.58 3.37
N PRO A 418 37.81 7.99 3.46
CA PRO A 418 38.92 7.24 2.89
C PRO A 418 39.08 5.88 3.57
N SER A 419 39.40 4.83 2.81
CA SER A 419 39.68 3.51 3.37
C SER A 419 40.94 3.47 4.24
N VAL A 420 41.90 4.34 3.93
CA VAL A 420 43.14 4.55 4.68
C VAL A 420 43.10 5.94 5.29
N GLY A 421 43.03 6.03 6.63
CA GLY A 421 42.92 7.30 7.37
C GLY A 421 41.68 7.40 8.25
N ASN A 422 40.69 6.54 8.02
CA ASN A 422 39.60 6.22 8.94
C ASN A 422 38.96 7.43 9.64
N THR A 423 38.59 8.46 8.87
CA THR A 423 37.87 9.64 9.39
C THR A 423 36.85 10.13 8.38
N TRP A 424 35.62 10.37 8.84
CA TRP A 424 34.62 11.08 8.04
C TRP A 424 34.99 12.56 7.95
N SER A 425 34.88 13.12 6.75
CA SER A 425 34.98 14.56 6.53
C SER A 425 33.85 15.03 5.62
N LYS A 426 33.29 16.21 5.94
CA LYS A 426 32.31 16.86 5.07
C LYS A 426 33.06 17.45 3.89
N LEU A 427 32.61 17.13 2.68
CA LEU A 427 33.21 17.60 1.45
C LEU A 427 32.47 18.84 0.95
N GLU A 428 33.19 19.96 0.87
CA GLU A 428 32.69 21.16 0.20
C GLU A 428 32.91 20.99 -1.32
N CYS A 429 31.81 20.88 -2.06
CA CYS A 429 31.82 20.68 -3.51
C CYS A 429 31.62 22.00 -4.24
N CYS A 430 32.21 22.16 -5.42
CA CYS A 430 32.00 23.31 -6.29
C CYS A 430 31.13 22.97 -7.52
N GLY A 431 30.84 23.94 -8.37
CA GLY A 431 30.03 23.74 -9.59
C GLY A 431 28.54 23.98 -9.35
N ASP A 432 27.70 23.17 -10.01
CA ASP A 432 26.25 23.30 -9.90
C ASP A 432 25.73 22.91 -8.52
N LEU A 433 24.61 23.49 -8.10
CA LEU A 433 24.01 23.16 -6.80
C LEU A 433 23.36 21.76 -6.81
N PHE A 434 23.84 20.88 -5.94
CA PHE A 434 23.10 19.67 -5.59
C PHE A 434 21.97 20.01 -4.62
N ARG A 435 20.72 19.91 -5.08
CA ARG A 435 19.55 20.27 -4.24
C ARG A 435 19.26 19.21 -3.16
N PRO A 436 18.84 19.63 -1.95
CA PRO A 436 18.47 18.73 -0.86
C PRO A 436 17.46 17.68 -1.28
N ARG A 437 17.80 16.41 -1.08
CA ARG A 437 16.91 15.31 -1.44
C ARG A 437 17.23 14.02 -0.70
N HIS A 438 16.21 13.18 -0.58
CA HIS A 438 16.34 11.82 -0.06
C HIS A 438 15.61 10.82 -0.96
N ARG A 439 15.87 9.52 -0.78
CA ARG A 439 15.34 8.41 -1.59
C ARG A 439 15.63 8.59 -3.10
N HIS A 440 16.74 9.24 -3.42
CA HIS A 440 17.35 9.25 -4.75
C HIS A 440 18.15 7.95 -4.96
N ALA A 441 18.54 7.65 -6.19
CA ALA A 441 19.48 6.58 -6.48
C ALA A 441 20.81 7.15 -6.96
N ALA A 442 21.90 6.47 -6.61
CA ALA A 442 23.25 6.84 -7.03
C ALA A 442 24.04 5.61 -7.46
N ALA A 443 24.88 5.77 -8.48
CA ALA A 443 25.81 4.74 -8.93
C ALA A 443 27.05 5.39 -9.55
N ALA A 444 28.20 4.73 -9.40
CA ALA A 444 29.46 5.21 -9.94
C ALA A 444 29.84 4.53 -11.25
N VAL A 445 30.37 5.32 -12.19
CA VAL A 445 31.07 4.83 -13.38
C VAL A 445 32.38 5.59 -13.46
N ALA A 446 33.50 4.86 -13.39
CA ALA A 446 34.84 5.44 -13.21
C ALA A 446 34.86 6.44 -12.03
N SER A 447 35.45 7.62 -12.21
CA SER A 447 35.57 8.66 -11.18
C SER A 447 34.36 9.62 -11.11
N LYS A 448 33.17 9.13 -11.44
CA LYS A 448 31.95 9.95 -11.45
C LYS A 448 30.81 9.23 -10.76
N ILE A 449 30.15 9.93 -9.84
CA ILE A 449 28.94 9.46 -9.16
C ILE A 449 27.74 10.15 -9.81
N TYR A 450 26.85 9.35 -10.38
CA TYR A 450 25.62 9.83 -11.00
C TYR A 450 24.48 9.68 -10.00
N VAL A 451 23.70 10.74 -9.81
CA VAL A 451 22.56 10.79 -8.88
C VAL A 451 21.31 11.15 -9.68
N PHE A 452 20.28 10.31 -9.60
CA PHE A 452 19.02 10.53 -10.29
C PHE A 452 17.82 10.62 -9.34
N GLY A 453 16.91 11.55 -9.66
CA GLY A 453 15.63 11.70 -8.99
C GLY A 453 15.73 12.04 -7.50
N GLY A 454 14.78 11.55 -6.71
CA GLY A 454 14.66 11.79 -5.26
C GLY A 454 13.48 12.69 -4.89
N LEU A 455 13.26 12.83 -3.57
CA LEU A 455 12.19 13.64 -2.99
C LEU A 455 12.78 14.80 -2.16
N SER A 456 12.15 15.96 -2.26
CA SER A 456 12.33 17.12 -1.37
C SER A 456 10.98 17.56 -0.78
N ASN A 457 10.99 18.61 0.04
CA ASN A 457 9.77 19.29 0.50
C ASN A 457 9.02 20.00 -0.64
N GLU A 458 9.70 20.27 -1.75
CA GLU A 458 9.16 20.99 -2.92
C GLU A 458 8.56 20.03 -3.97
N GLY A 459 8.91 18.74 -3.91
CA GLY A 459 8.39 17.74 -4.84
C GLY A 459 9.39 16.64 -5.18
N ILE A 460 9.12 15.95 -6.29
CA ILE A 460 9.90 14.82 -6.78
C ILE A 460 10.77 15.29 -7.95
N TYR A 461 12.05 14.92 -7.93
CA TYR A 461 13.00 15.28 -8.97
C TYR A 461 13.06 14.24 -10.10
N SER A 462 13.38 14.72 -11.31
CA SER A 462 13.73 13.91 -12.49
C SER A 462 15.13 14.23 -13.04
N CYS A 463 15.88 15.13 -12.39
CA CYS A 463 17.19 15.56 -12.88
C CYS A 463 18.28 14.51 -12.61
N MET A 464 19.33 14.54 -13.44
CA MET A 464 20.57 13.79 -13.24
C MET A 464 21.68 14.76 -12.83
N ASN A 465 22.19 14.60 -11.61
CA ASN A 465 23.35 15.31 -11.10
C ASN A 465 24.57 14.38 -11.15
N VAL A 466 25.74 14.92 -11.44
CA VAL A 466 26.99 14.14 -11.48
C VAL A 466 28.04 14.83 -10.64
N LEU A 467 28.59 14.09 -9.68
CA LEU A 467 29.76 14.49 -8.91
C LEU A 467 31.00 13.88 -9.54
N ASP A 468 31.90 14.73 -10.05
CA ASP A 468 33.24 14.32 -10.46
C ASP A 468 34.12 14.20 -9.21
N THR A 469 34.56 12.98 -8.89
CA THR A 469 35.33 12.71 -7.66
C THR A 469 36.81 13.07 -7.78
N LYS A 470 37.30 13.47 -8.96
CA LYS A 470 38.67 13.98 -9.11
C LYS A 470 38.77 15.45 -8.72
N ASN A 471 37.79 16.23 -9.13
CA ASN A 471 37.78 17.69 -8.94
C ASN A 471 36.77 18.15 -7.87
N MET A 472 35.99 17.21 -7.31
CA MET A 472 34.93 17.47 -6.33
C MET A 472 33.92 18.50 -6.82
N GLN A 473 33.51 18.34 -8.08
CA GLN A 473 32.65 19.27 -8.79
C GLN A 473 31.32 18.61 -9.16
N TRP A 474 30.22 19.28 -8.81
CA TRP A 474 28.88 18.94 -9.27
C TRP A 474 28.58 19.53 -10.63
N SER A 475 27.82 18.78 -11.43
CA SER A 475 27.23 19.23 -12.68
C SER A 475 25.80 18.70 -12.82
N VAL A 476 24.91 19.48 -13.40
CA VAL A 476 23.58 19.02 -13.85
C VAL A 476 23.73 18.52 -15.29
N LEU A 477 23.46 17.24 -15.50
CA LEU A 477 23.65 16.63 -16.80
C LEU A 477 22.39 16.77 -17.65
N ALA A 478 22.51 17.50 -18.75
CA ALA A 478 21.53 17.48 -19.83
C ALA A 478 21.87 16.30 -20.75
N ALA A 479 20.95 15.34 -20.86
CA ALA A 479 21.13 14.15 -21.68
C ALA A 479 19.95 13.98 -22.65
N SER A 480 20.23 13.34 -23.78
CA SER A 480 19.23 13.08 -24.81
C SER A 480 18.55 11.71 -24.62
N GLY A 481 17.50 11.43 -25.41
CA GLY A 481 16.84 10.13 -25.43
C GLY A 481 15.59 10.05 -24.55
N GLU A 482 15.24 8.83 -24.14
CA GLU A 482 13.99 8.54 -23.42
C GLU A 482 14.12 8.86 -21.94
N TRP A 483 13.99 10.15 -21.61
CA TRP A 483 14.19 10.65 -20.26
C TRP A 483 13.19 10.05 -19.25
N PRO A 484 13.67 9.46 -18.14
CA PRO A 484 12.76 8.90 -17.13
C PRO A 484 11.99 9.99 -16.37
N CYS A 485 10.73 9.73 -16.02
CA CYS A 485 9.93 10.66 -15.23
C CYS A 485 10.51 10.93 -13.82
N ALA A 486 10.02 12.00 -13.18
CA ALA A 486 10.33 12.30 -11.79
C ALA A 486 9.93 11.13 -10.89
N ARG A 487 10.87 10.66 -10.07
CA ARG A 487 10.70 9.45 -9.25
C ARG A 487 11.57 9.46 -8.01
N HIS A 488 11.14 8.72 -6.99
CA HIS A 488 11.93 8.40 -5.81
C HIS A 488 11.86 6.91 -5.50
N SER A 489 12.69 6.42 -4.59
CA SER A 489 12.71 5.01 -4.14
C SER A 489 12.87 4.01 -5.29
N HIS A 490 13.52 4.42 -6.38
CA HIS A 490 14.01 3.54 -7.43
C HIS A 490 15.44 3.10 -7.10
N SER A 491 15.97 2.14 -7.86
CA SER A 491 17.35 1.68 -7.71
C SER A 491 18.11 1.86 -9.01
N MET A 492 19.41 2.15 -8.87
CA MET A 492 20.32 2.37 -9.99
C MET A 492 21.64 1.66 -9.70
N VAL A 493 22.21 0.99 -10.71
CA VAL A 493 23.50 0.28 -10.61
C VAL A 493 24.31 0.53 -11.87
N SER A 494 25.63 0.35 -11.81
CA SER A 494 26.51 0.44 -12.97
C SER A 494 26.94 -0.93 -13.49
N TYR A 495 27.02 -1.07 -14.81
CA TYR A 495 27.65 -2.21 -15.47
C TYR A 495 28.39 -1.74 -16.72
N GLY A 496 29.73 -1.86 -16.69
CA GLY A 496 30.59 -1.25 -17.71
C GLY A 496 30.43 0.26 -17.74
N THR A 497 30.13 0.82 -18.91
CA THR A 497 29.88 2.26 -19.11
C THR A 497 28.42 2.65 -19.02
N ASN A 498 27.52 1.72 -18.65
CA ASN A 498 26.10 1.98 -18.56
C ASN A 498 25.63 2.02 -17.11
N LEU A 499 24.71 2.92 -16.82
CA LEU A 499 23.88 2.86 -15.61
C LEU A 499 22.56 2.20 -15.97
N PHE A 500 22.07 1.30 -15.12
CA PHE A 500 20.75 0.70 -15.26
C PHE A 500 19.85 1.18 -14.13
N MET A 501 18.60 1.48 -14.44
CA MET A 501 17.62 1.97 -13.47
C MET A 501 16.28 1.24 -13.64
N PHE A 502 15.68 0.83 -12.52
CA PHE A 502 14.38 0.16 -12.53
C PHE A 502 13.40 0.78 -11.52
N GLY A 503 12.14 0.89 -11.95
CA GLY A 503 10.99 1.14 -11.09
C GLY A 503 11.04 2.47 -10.34
N GLY A 504 10.58 2.45 -9.09
CA GLY A 504 10.38 3.63 -8.24
C GLY A 504 8.92 4.04 -8.12
N HIS A 505 8.70 5.23 -7.57
CA HIS A 505 7.38 5.82 -7.39
C HIS A 505 7.37 7.25 -7.93
N ASP A 506 6.38 7.59 -8.76
CA ASP A 506 6.23 8.91 -9.41
C ASP A 506 5.39 9.91 -8.58
N GLY A 507 4.98 9.52 -7.38
CA GLY A 507 4.08 10.26 -6.51
C GLY A 507 2.63 9.81 -6.58
N GLN A 508 2.27 9.01 -7.60
CA GLN A 508 0.94 8.45 -7.78
C GLN A 508 0.93 6.92 -7.76
N ARG A 509 1.95 6.28 -8.34
CA ARG A 509 2.00 4.82 -8.51
C ARG A 509 3.43 4.27 -8.50
N ALA A 510 3.52 2.98 -8.23
CA ALA A 510 4.74 2.20 -8.46
C ALA A 510 5.01 2.03 -9.97
N LEU A 511 6.28 2.10 -10.34
CA LEU A 511 6.76 2.04 -11.72
C LEU A 511 7.40 0.68 -12.01
N LYS A 512 7.33 0.24 -13.27
CA LYS A 512 7.94 -1.00 -13.80
C LYS A 512 8.89 -0.77 -14.97
N ASP A 513 9.14 0.48 -15.30
CA ASP A 513 9.99 0.82 -16.44
C ASP A 513 11.46 0.56 -16.10
N PHE A 514 12.20 0.13 -17.13
CA PHE A 514 13.61 -0.21 -17.06
C PHE A 514 14.36 0.65 -18.06
N TYR A 515 15.41 1.33 -17.61
CA TYR A 515 16.22 2.22 -18.44
C TYR A 515 17.69 1.86 -18.34
N SER A 516 18.42 2.21 -19.38
CA SER A 516 19.86 2.38 -19.33
C SER A 516 20.26 3.81 -19.67
N PHE A 517 21.36 4.27 -19.08
CA PHE A 517 22.02 5.49 -19.43
C PHE A 517 23.45 5.20 -19.88
N ASP A 518 23.76 5.51 -21.14
CA ASP A 518 25.09 5.39 -21.70
C ASP A 518 25.92 6.61 -21.28
N THR A 519 26.89 6.40 -20.37
CA THR A 519 27.72 7.49 -19.84
C THR A 519 28.74 8.04 -20.86
N THR A 520 28.97 7.33 -21.97
CA THR A 520 29.86 7.79 -23.04
C THR A 520 29.12 8.67 -24.04
N LYS A 521 27.87 8.33 -24.35
CA LYS A 521 27.02 9.06 -25.31
C LYS A 521 26.10 10.07 -24.65
N LEU A 522 26.00 10.06 -23.32
CA LEU A 522 25.08 10.87 -22.53
C LEU A 522 23.63 10.74 -23.02
N ARG A 523 23.17 9.50 -23.10
CA ARG A 523 21.85 9.17 -23.66
C ARG A 523 21.11 8.14 -22.82
N TRP A 524 19.86 8.46 -22.51
CA TRP A 524 18.89 7.54 -21.93
C TRP A 524 18.23 6.67 -22.99
N ASN A 525 18.11 5.38 -22.70
CA ASN A 525 17.36 4.43 -23.51
C ASN A 525 16.38 3.68 -22.63
N LYS A 526 15.13 3.53 -23.07
CA LYS A 526 14.19 2.63 -22.43
C LYS A 526 14.47 1.22 -22.92
N GLU A 527 14.71 0.33 -21.97
CA GLU A 527 15.19 -1.01 -22.26
C GLU A 527 14.05 -1.94 -22.65
N ASN A 528 14.21 -2.60 -23.79
CA ASN A 528 13.31 -3.65 -24.25
C ASN A 528 13.90 -5.00 -23.86
N THR A 529 13.23 -5.68 -22.94
CA THR A 529 13.66 -6.97 -22.39
C THR A 529 12.57 -8.00 -22.52
N ASN A 530 12.98 -9.27 -22.64
CA ASN A 530 12.07 -10.40 -22.74
C ASN A 530 12.01 -11.18 -21.42
N GLY A 531 11.08 -12.12 -21.30
CA GLY A 531 10.97 -13.02 -20.13
C GLY A 531 10.11 -12.47 -18.99
N GLY A 532 10.26 -13.07 -17.81
CA GLY A 532 9.48 -12.74 -16.61
C GLY A 532 9.90 -11.42 -15.98
N THR A 533 9.48 -10.30 -16.55
CA THR A 533 9.84 -8.96 -16.04
C THR A 533 9.32 -8.74 -14.61
N PRO A 534 10.09 -8.07 -13.73
CA PRO A 534 9.61 -7.77 -12.39
C PRO A 534 8.35 -6.89 -12.40
N SER A 535 7.45 -7.12 -11.45
CA SER A 535 6.26 -6.30 -11.24
C SER A 535 6.61 -4.86 -10.83
N PRO A 536 5.73 -3.86 -11.09
CA PRO A 536 5.97 -2.48 -10.70
C PRO A 536 6.27 -2.37 -9.20
N ARG A 537 7.38 -1.73 -8.83
CA ARG A 537 7.80 -1.65 -7.42
C ARG A 537 8.74 -0.50 -7.10
N PHE A 538 8.84 -0.17 -5.82
CA PHE A 538 9.73 0.83 -5.25
C PHE A 538 10.31 0.34 -3.92
N SER A 539 11.38 0.97 -3.43
CA SER A 539 12.11 0.55 -2.22
C SER A 539 12.66 -0.89 -2.30
N HIS A 540 12.93 -1.38 -3.51
CA HIS A 540 13.55 -2.68 -3.78
C HIS A 540 15.08 -2.56 -3.81
N CYS A 541 15.78 -3.67 -3.69
CA CYS A 541 17.22 -3.71 -3.93
C CYS A 541 17.50 -4.06 -5.39
N MET A 542 18.60 -3.53 -5.92
CA MET A 542 19.12 -3.89 -7.24
C MET A 542 20.63 -4.10 -7.14
N PHE A 543 21.14 -5.12 -7.83
CA PHE A 543 22.56 -5.49 -7.77
C PHE A 543 23.06 -6.01 -9.11
N ILE A 544 24.37 -6.01 -9.27
CA ILE A 544 25.07 -6.61 -10.41
C ILE A 544 25.91 -7.77 -9.90
N TYR A 545 25.81 -8.91 -10.56
CA TYR A 545 26.69 -10.05 -10.37
C TYR A 545 27.11 -10.59 -11.73
N LYS A 546 28.40 -10.51 -12.05
CA LYS A 546 28.93 -10.82 -13.39
C LYS A 546 28.12 -10.10 -14.47
N ASN A 547 27.49 -10.83 -15.40
CA ASN A 547 26.62 -10.30 -16.46
C ASN A 547 25.12 -10.32 -16.12
N TYR A 548 24.77 -10.46 -14.84
CA TYR A 548 23.39 -10.51 -14.36
C TYR A 548 23.05 -9.28 -13.52
N LEU A 549 21.89 -8.69 -13.79
CA LEU A 549 21.29 -7.65 -12.96
C LEU A 549 20.15 -8.27 -12.18
N GLY A 550 20.18 -8.17 -10.86
CA GLY A 550 19.15 -8.73 -10.00
C GLY A 550 18.30 -7.68 -9.30
N ILE A 551 17.03 -7.99 -9.11
CA ILE A 551 16.05 -7.19 -8.37
C ILE A 551 15.39 -8.07 -7.31
N LEU A 552 15.31 -7.58 -6.07
CA LEU A 552 14.65 -8.27 -4.98
C LEU A 552 13.88 -7.33 -4.04
N GLY A 553 12.84 -7.85 -3.39
CA GLY A 553 12.07 -7.14 -2.39
C GLY A 553 11.31 -5.92 -2.92
N GLY A 554 11.10 -4.96 -2.02
CA GLY A 554 10.36 -3.73 -2.29
C GLY A 554 8.84 -3.83 -2.12
N CYS A 555 8.16 -2.75 -2.47
CA CYS A 555 6.71 -2.59 -2.39
C CYS A 555 6.11 -2.38 -3.79
N PRO A 556 4.92 -2.93 -4.09
CA PRO A 556 4.04 -3.68 -3.19
C PRO A 556 4.61 -5.08 -2.86
N ILE A 557 4.32 -5.54 -1.65
CA ILE A 557 4.66 -6.89 -1.19
C ILE A 557 3.70 -7.88 -1.87
N THR A 558 4.24 -8.94 -2.45
CA THR A 558 3.47 -9.96 -3.17
C THR A 558 3.66 -11.34 -2.54
N GLU A 559 2.78 -12.29 -2.85
CA GLU A 559 2.87 -13.66 -2.32
C GLU A 559 4.18 -14.36 -2.73
N ASN A 560 4.74 -13.99 -3.88
CA ASN A 560 6.04 -14.47 -4.39
C ASN A 560 7.24 -13.67 -3.83
N ASN A 561 7.17 -13.18 -2.59
CA ASN A 561 8.31 -12.51 -1.93
C ASN A 561 9.55 -13.41 -1.78
N GLN A 562 9.43 -14.69 -2.12
CA GLN A 562 10.53 -15.65 -2.18
C GLN A 562 11.39 -15.52 -3.44
N GLU A 563 11.07 -14.66 -4.41
CA GLU A 563 11.79 -14.65 -5.69
C GLU A 563 12.80 -13.49 -5.82
N VAL A 564 13.92 -13.81 -6.47
CA VAL A 564 14.85 -12.82 -7.04
C VAL A 564 14.68 -12.84 -8.56
N THR A 565 14.43 -11.68 -9.15
CA THR A 565 14.30 -11.55 -10.60
C THR A 565 15.65 -11.14 -11.18
N LEU A 566 16.19 -11.94 -12.09
CA LEU A 566 17.51 -11.79 -12.69
C LEU A 566 17.40 -11.51 -14.19
N LEU A 567 18.07 -10.48 -14.67
CA LEU A 567 18.25 -10.16 -16.07
C LEU A 567 19.63 -10.60 -16.50
N ASN A 568 19.71 -11.48 -17.49
CA ASN A 568 20.96 -11.64 -18.22
C ASN A 568 21.14 -10.42 -19.14
N ILE A 569 22.11 -9.55 -18.84
CA ILE A 569 22.30 -8.27 -19.55
C ILE A 569 22.69 -8.50 -21.02
N ASN A 570 23.46 -9.54 -21.30
CA ASN A 570 23.92 -9.86 -22.66
C ASN A 570 22.76 -10.34 -23.55
N HIS A 571 21.87 -11.15 -23.00
CA HIS A 571 20.73 -11.71 -23.74
C HIS A 571 19.45 -10.87 -23.62
N ARG A 572 19.40 -9.91 -22.69
CA ARG A 572 18.22 -9.09 -22.37
C ARG A 572 16.99 -9.91 -21.99
N VAL A 573 17.20 -11.03 -21.30
CA VAL A 573 16.13 -11.95 -20.84
C VAL A 573 16.08 -11.99 -19.31
N TRP A 574 14.89 -11.76 -18.76
CA TRP A 574 14.55 -11.92 -17.35
C TRP A 574 14.13 -13.36 -17.02
N PHE A 575 14.57 -13.84 -15.87
CA PHE A 575 14.13 -15.08 -15.26
C PHE A 575 14.04 -14.93 -13.74
N CYS A 576 13.17 -15.69 -13.09
CA CYS A 576 13.02 -15.67 -11.64
C CYS A 576 13.72 -16.88 -11.02
N VAL A 577 14.34 -16.67 -9.86
CA VAL A 577 14.89 -17.74 -9.05
C VAL A 577 14.26 -17.68 -7.66
N SER A 578 13.77 -18.82 -7.17
CA SER A 578 13.16 -18.91 -5.85
C SER A 578 14.23 -19.07 -4.76
N VAL A 579 14.02 -18.34 -3.68
CA VAL A 579 14.87 -18.17 -2.51
C VAL A 579 13.97 -18.30 -1.27
N PRO A 580 13.77 -19.52 -0.75
CA PRO A 580 12.78 -19.81 0.28
C PRO A 580 12.88 -18.93 1.55
N LEU A 581 14.10 -18.56 1.97
CA LEU A 581 14.33 -17.74 3.17
C LEU A 581 13.79 -16.31 3.06
N LEU A 582 13.61 -15.79 1.84
CA LEU A 582 13.01 -14.46 1.64
C LEU A 582 11.53 -14.43 2.07
N SER A 583 10.84 -15.55 2.25
CA SER A 583 9.47 -15.57 2.79
C SER A 583 9.34 -14.91 4.17
N GLN A 584 10.40 -14.95 4.97
CA GLN A 584 10.41 -14.41 6.32
C GLN A 584 10.86 -12.93 6.35
N SER A 585 11.40 -12.44 5.24
CA SER A 585 11.99 -11.11 5.07
C SER A 585 11.18 -10.27 4.09
N LEU A 586 10.98 -8.99 4.38
CA LEU A 586 10.23 -8.12 3.47
C LEU A 586 11.14 -7.49 2.41
N CYS A 587 12.42 -7.34 2.72
CA CYS A 587 13.41 -6.67 1.89
C CYS A 587 12.96 -5.28 1.36
N VAL A 588 12.13 -4.57 2.14
CA VAL A 588 11.64 -3.23 1.82
C VAL A 588 12.59 -2.21 2.42
N ARG A 589 13.18 -1.35 1.58
CA ARG A 589 14.24 -0.39 1.96
C ARG A 589 15.45 -1.08 2.61
N SER A 590 15.72 -2.31 2.20
CA SER A 590 16.98 -2.99 2.52
C SER A 590 18.10 -2.37 1.70
N SER A 591 19.32 -2.63 2.15
CA SER A 591 20.53 -2.40 1.38
C SER A 591 21.04 -3.75 0.85
N SER A 592 21.67 -3.76 -0.31
CA SER A 592 22.26 -4.97 -0.90
C SER A 592 23.63 -4.70 -1.46
N VAL A 593 24.59 -5.57 -1.16
CA VAL A 593 25.97 -5.47 -1.63
C VAL A 593 26.44 -6.83 -2.12
N VAL A 594 27.11 -6.87 -3.27
CA VAL A 594 27.74 -8.09 -3.78
C VAL A 594 29.23 -8.05 -3.44
N ILE A 595 29.72 -9.07 -2.74
CA ILE A 595 31.15 -9.30 -2.49
C ILE A 595 31.49 -10.67 -3.06
N LYS A 596 32.33 -10.70 -4.11
CA LYS A 596 32.64 -11.92 -4.87
C LYS A 596 31.35 -12.60 -5.37
N ASP A 597 31.04 -13.79 -4.84
CA ASP A 597 29.86 -14.58 -5.19
C ASP A 597 28.72 -14.45 -4.17
N ASP A 598 28.89 -13.64 -3.13
CA ASP A 598 27.91 -13.48 -2.06
C ASP A 598 27.14 -12.17 -2.23
N LEU A 599 25.81 -12.26 -2.24
CA LEU A 599 24.91 -11.12 -2.11
C LEU A 599 24.50 -10.97 -0.64
N VAL A 600 24.96 -9.90 -0.01
CA VAL A 600 24.65 -9.54 1.37
C VAL A 600 23.49 -8.55 1.37
N ILE A 601 22.42 -8.88 2.09
CA ILE A 601 21.21 -8.05 2.22
C ILE A 601 21.06 -7.65 3.68
N LEU A 602 21.05 -6.35 3.95
CA LEU A 602 21.03 -5.79 5.30
C LEU A 602 19.82 -4.90 5.55
N GLY A 603 19.21 -5.07 6.73
CA GLY A 603 18.10 -4.27 7.22
C GLY A 603 16.89 -4.28 6.31
N GLY A 604 16.13 -3.20 6.32
CA GLY A 604 14.80 -3.13 5.71
C GLY A 604 13.73 -3.81 6.56
N GLY A 605 12.49 -3.80 6.09
CA GLY A 605 11.34 -4.29 6.83
C GLY A 605 10.12 -3.37 6.69
N ALA A 606 9.17 -3.51 7.61
CA ALA A 606 7.95 -2.73 7.62
C ALA A 606 7.50 -2.40 9.04
N SER A 607 6.94 -1.21 9.21
CA SER A 607 6.15 -0.87 10.39
C SER A 607 4.68 -1.07 10.06
N CYS A 608 3.97 -1.70 10.98
CA CYS A 608 2.53 -1.69 11.00
C CYS A 608 2.09 -1.17 12.36
N TYR A 609 1.17 -0.20 12.38
CA TYR A 609 0.60 0.33 13.62
C TYR A 609 -0.03 -0.77 14.49
N ALA A 610 -0.58 -1.81 13.84
CA ALA A 610 -0.99 -3.02 14.52
C ALA A 610 0.27 -3.77 14.98
N PHE A 611 0.96 -4.52 14.12
CA PHE A 611 1.98 -5.51 14.54
C PHE A 611 3.32 -4.97 15.04
N GLY A 612 3.43 -3.66 15.26
CA GLY A 612 4.68 -2.99 15.52
C GLY A 612 5.60 -3.03 14.30
N THR A 613 6.89 -2.97 14.59
CA THR A 613 7.93 -2.86 13.57
C THR A 613 8.60 -4.20 13.38
N LYS A 614 8.54 -4.72 12.15
CA LYS A 614 9.28 -5.92 11.75
C LYS A 614 10.49 -5.51 10.91
N PHE A 615 11.67 -5.81 11.40
CA PHE A 615 12.91 -5.69 10.64
C PHE A 615 13.24 -7.02 9.94
N SER A 616 13.94 -6.90 8.82
CA SER A 616 14.47 -8.05 8.10
C SER A 616 15.81 -8.46 8.71
N GLN A 617 16.00 -9.76 8.91
CA GLN A 617 17.28 -10.30 9.35
C GLN A 617 18.35 -10.13 8.24
N PRO A 618 19.64 -9.99 8.59
CA PRO A 618 20.72 -10.07 7.62
C PRO A 618 20.71 -11.41 6.87
N ILE A 619 20.77 -11.35 5.53
CA ILE A 619 20.74 -12.54 4.67
C ILE A 619 21.95 -12.52 3.75
N VAL A 620 22.59 -13.68 3.58
CA VAL A 620 23.60 -13.89 2.54
C VAL A 620 23.07 -14.91 1.54
N LEU A 621 23.01 -14.52 0.27
CA LEU A 621 22.65 -15.39 -0.85
C LEU A 621 23.91 -15.74 -1.64
N ASP A 622 24.09 -17.02 -1.92
CA ASP A 622 25.17 -17.51 -2.78
C ASP A 622 24.73 -17.44 -4.25
N LEU A 623 25.43 -16.59 -5.02
CA LEU A 623 25.16 -16.35 -6.44
C LEU A 623 25.98 -17.23 -7.39
N HIS A 624 26.90 -18.09 -6.91
CA HIS A 624 27.80 -18.85 -7.77
C HIS A 624 27.04 -19.71 -8.81
N SER A 625 25.86 -20.19 -8.43
CA SER A 625 25.01 -21.07 -9.24
C SER A 625 24.12 -20.33 -10.26
N VAL A 626 24.10 -18.99 -10.25
CA VAL A 626 23.27 -18.21 -11.18
C VAL A 626 23.61 -18.50 -12.65
N GLU A 627 24.89 -18.68 -12.97
CA GLU A 627 25.33 -18.99 -14.34
C GLU A 627 24.82 -20.35 -14.82
N SER A 628 24.84 -21.37 -13.97
CA SER A 628 24.38 -22.73 -14.33
C SER A 628 22.85 -22.84 -14.38
N MET A 629 22.13 -21.97 -13.66
CA MET A 629 20.67 -21.86 -13.71
C MET A 629 20.16 -21.24 -15.02
N PHE A 630 20.96 -20.36 -15.64
CA PHE A 630 20.59 -19.75 -16.91
C PHE A 630 20.88 -20.69 -18.08
N LYS A 631 19.85 -21.39 -18.56
CA LYS A 631 19.92 -22.21 -19.78
C LYS A 631 19.27 -21.47 -20.95
N TYR A 632 20.07 -21.09 -21.94
CA TYR A 632 19.59 -20.48 -23.18
C TYR A 632 19.89 -21.39 -24.37
N ASP A 633 18.90 -22.15 -24.84
CA ASP A 633 19.00 -22.92 -26.09
C ASP A 633 18.61 -22.02 -27.27
N ARG A 634 19.58 -21.72 -28.14
CA ARG A 634 19.37 -20.98 -29.38
C ARG A 634 18.85 -21.95 -30.44
N ASN A 635 17.54 -22.14 -30.55
CA ASN A 635 16.98 -22.86 -31.69
C ASN A 635 17.23 -22.05 -32.98
N LYS A 636 17.51 -22.76 -34.09
CA LYS A 636 17.92 -22.19 -35.38
C LYS A 636 16.88 -21.26 -36.06
N ASP A 637 15.67 -21.12 -35.51
CA ASP A 637 14.59 -20.34 -36.10
C ASP A 637 14.20 -19.07 -35.31
N GLY A 638 15.00 -18.64 -34.33
CA GLY A 638 14.81 -17.34 -33.66
C GLY A 638 13.59 -17.24 -32.73
N THR A 639 12.77 -18.27 -32.60
CA THR A 639 11.66 -18.34 -31.63
C THR A 639 12.12 -18.94 -30.30
N VAL A 640 11.85 -18.22 -29.21
CA VAL A 640 12.14 -18.63 -27.83
C VAL A 640 11.13 -19.70 -27.38
N GLN A 641 11.58 -20.93 -27.15
CA GLN A 641 10.77 -21.93 -26.44
C GLN A 641 10.90 -21.71 -24.93
N ARG A 642 9.75 -21.52 -24.29
CA ARG A 642 9.56 -21.62 -22.85
C ARG A 642 9.90 -23.06 -22.41
N ARG A 643 11.03 -23.29 -21.75
CA ARG A 643 11.13 -24.42 -20.83
C ARG A 643 10.65 -23.92 -19.49
N ASP A 644 9.46 -24.37 -19.11
CA ASP A 644 8.88 -24.12 -17.81
C ASP A 644 9.85 -24.60 -16.72
N ALA A 645 10.51 -23.66 -16.06
CA ALA A 645 11.02 -23.87 -14.71
C ALA A 645 9.84 -23.77 -13.74
N ILE A 646 8.86 -24.67 -13.90
CA ILE A 646 7.88 -25.21 -12.94
C ILE A 646 7.28 -26.42 -13.69
N SER A 647 7.72 -27.63 -13.36
CA SER A 647 6.92 -28.81 -13.67
C SER A 647 5.69 -28.77 -12.77
N VAL A 648 4.56 -28.27 -13.30
CA VAL A 648 3.26 -28.68 -12.76
C VAL A 648 3.15 -30.16 -13.07
N VAL A 649 3.16 -30.99 -12.03
CA VAL A 649 2.79 -32.40 -12.16
C VAL A 649 1.33 -32.41 -12.60
N GLU A 650 1.08 -32.57 -13.89
CA GLU A 650 -0.16 -33.20 -14.35
C GLU A 650 -0.14 -34.62 -13.78
N LEU A 651 -1.06 -34.90 -12.84
CA LEU A 651 -1.35 -36.26 -12.42
C LEU A 651 -2.00 -36.97 -13.62
N SER A 652 -1.19 -37.66 -14.41
CA SER A 652 -1.65 -38.71 -15.30
C SER A 652 -2.35 -39.77 -14.47
N ARG A 653 -3.67 -39.92 -14.70
CA ARG A 653 -4.46 -41.06 -14.26
C ARG A 653 -3.88 -42.32 -14.92
N ASP A 654 -3.25 -43.17 -14.12
CA ASP A 654 -3.01 -44.55 -14.53
C ASP A 654 -4.35 -45.29 -14.57
N GLU A 655 -4.76 -45.65 -15.78
CA GLU A 655 -5.64 -46.80 -15.99
C GLU A 655 -4.83 -48.07 -15.74
N GLN A 656 -5.37 -49.00 -14.95
CA GLN A 656 -5.24 -50.42 -15.29
C GLN A 656 -6.40 -51.26 -14.76
N ASN A 657 -7.14 -51.75 -15.75
CA ASN A 657 -7.80 -53.06 -15.87
C ASN A 657 -9.10 -53.34 -15.12
N GLY A 658 -10.15 -53.58 -15.93
CA GLY A 658 -11.24 -54.47 -15.53
C GLY A 658 -12.46 -54.54 -16.45
N ILE A 659 -12.32 -55.13 -17.65
CA ILE A 659 -13.24 -56.15 -18.20
C ILE A 659 -14.62 -55.74 -18.81
N LEU A 660 -14.78 -56.12 -20.10
CA LEU A 660 -16.01 -56.42 -20.92
C LEU A 660 -17.01 -55.24 -21.15
N ASP A 661 -17.59 -55.00 -22.33
CA ASP A 661 -17.94 -55.87 -23.44
C ASP A 661 -18.20 -55.06 -24.73
N HIS A 662 -18.21 -55.76 -25.85
CA HIS A 662 -18.56 -55.33 -27.21
C HIS A 662 -19.98 -54.75 -27.32
N ASP A 663 -20.20 -53.70 -28.14
CA ASP A 663 -20.72 -53.83 -29.52
C ASP A 663 -21.53 -52.63 -30.05
N THR A 664 -21.32 -52.37 -31.35
CA THR A 664 -22.25 -51.87 -32.37
C THR A 664 -22.68 -50.39 -32.49
N LYS A 665 -22.34 -49.88 -33.68
CA LYS A 665 -23.18 -49.21 -34.71
C LYS A 665 -23.28 -47.67 -34.77
N LEU A 666 -22.71 -47.18 -35.87
CA LEU A 666 -23.17 -46.08 -36.73
C LEU A 666 -24.70 -45.95 -36.82
N GLN A 667 -25.22 -44.71 -36.71
CA GLN A 667 -26.09 -44.11 -37.73
C GLN A 667 -26.39 -42.62 -37.47
N ASP A 668 -26.50 -41.90 -38.59
CA ASP A 668 -26.97 -40.53 -38.77
C ASP A 668 -28.27 -40.18 -38.02
N ALA A 669 -28.37 -38.91 -37.61
CA ALA A 669 -29.57 -38.11 -37.85
C ALA A 669 -29.24 -36.62 -37.79
N CYS A 670 -29.42 -35.96 -38.94
CA CYS A 670 -29.49 -34.51 -39.07
C CYS A 670 -30.63 -33.91 -38.22
N SER A 671 -30.50 -32.60 -38.00
CA SER A 671 -31.56 -31.65 -37.60
C SER A 671 -32.06 -31.73 -36.15
N GLY A 672 -31.67 -30.72 -35.37
CA GLY A 672 -32.17 -30.49 -34.02
C GLY A 672 -31.93 -29.05 -33.59
N SER A 673 -32.82 -28.16 -34.03
CA SER A 673 -33.29 -26.93 -33.37
C SER A 673 -32.32 -26.17 -32.42
N LEU A 674 -31.97 -24.95 -32.83
CA LEU A 674 -31.56 -23.84 -31.96
C LEU A 674 -32.58 -23.61 -30.82
N THR A 675 -32.44 -24.34 -29.71
CA THR A 675 -33.07 -24.01 -28.42
C THR A 675 -32.23 -24.60 -27.28
N ASP A 676 -30.98 -24.18 -27.15
CA ASP A 676 -30.26 -24.31 -25.88
C ASP A 676 -29.81 -22.90 -25.47
N SER A 677 -30.68 -22.17 -24.74
CA SER A 677 -30.41 -20.80 -24.26
C SER A 677 -29.40 -20.82 -23.11
N SER A 678 -28.29 -21.53 -23.30
CA SER A 678 -27.20 -21.57 -22.36
C SER A 678 -26.50 -20.20 -22.37
N PRO A 679 -26.35 -19.52 -21.22
CA PRO A 679 -25.73 -18.21 -21.15
C PRO A 679 -24.28 -18.26 -21.65
N LEU A 680 -23.87 -17.31 -22.50
CA LEU A 680 -22.54 -17.27 -23.13
C LEU A 680 -21.69 -16.10 -22.60
N VAL A 681 -20.37 -16.25 -22.69
CA VAL A 681 -19.37 -15.22 -22.40
C VAL A 681 -18.32 -15.15 -23.52
N LEU A 682 -17.85 -13.94 -23.83
CA LEU A 682 -16.71 -13.68 -24.71
C LEU A 682 -15.45 -13.50 -23.86
N GLN A 683 -14.43 -14.33 -24.07
CA GLN A 683 -13.14 -14.26 -23.38
C GLN A 683 -12.16 -13.40 -24.17
N LEU A 684 -11.58 -12.38 -23.54
CA LEU A 684 -10.60 -11.48 -24.15
C LEU A 684 -9.43 -11.19 -23.21
N GLY A 685 -8.23 -10.99 -23.75
CA GLY A 685 -7.07 -10.59 -22.95
C GLY A 685 -7.29 -9.26 -22.20
N LYS A 686 -6.77 -9.14 -20.98
CA LYS A 686 -6.92 -7.93 -20.14
C LYS A 686 -6.44 -6.64 -20.80
N THR A 687 -5.47 -6.72 -21.70
CA THR A 687 -4.93 -5.60 -22.48
C THR A 687 -6.01 -4.83 -23.23
N TYR A 688 -7.04 -5.54 -23.72
CA TYR A 688 -8.10 -4.96 -24.55
C TYR A 688 -9.41 -4.74 -23.78
N ALA A 689 -9.46 -5.08 -22.48
CA ALA A 689 -10.70 -5.19 -21.72
C ALA A 689 -11.49 -3.88 -21.60
N LYS A 690 -10.82 -2.74 -21.49
CA LYS A 690 -11.50 -1.44 -21.43
C LYS A 690 -12.13 -1.09 -22.78
N LEU A 691 -11.35 -1.20 -23.85
CA LEU A 691 -11.80 -0.90 -25.22
C LEU A 691 -12.91 -1.85 -25.67
N ALA A 692 -12.75 -3.16 -25.46
CA ALA A 692 -13.77 -4.17 -25.72
C ALA A 692 -15.08 -3.86 -24.98
N LYS A 693 -15.00 -3.52 -23.69
CA LYS A 693 -16.18 -3.15 -22.88
C LYS A 693 -16.89 -1.91 -23.42
N ASP A 694 -16.14 -0.90 -23.86
CA ASP A 694 -16.70 0.35 -24.37
C ASP A 694 -17.37 0.12 -25.75
N ILE A 695 -16.77 -0.69 -26.63
CA ILE A 695 -17.35 -1.12 -27.91
C ILE A 695 -18.62 -1.95 -27.67
N MET A 696 -18.57 -2.98 -26.81
CA MET A 696 -19.73 -3.83 -26.50
C MET A 696 -20.87 -3.05 -25.86
N LYS A 697 -20.57 -2.01 -25.07
CA LYS A 697 -21.59 -1.09 -24.54
C LYS A 697 -22.19 -0.20 -25.61
N LYS A 698 -21.38 0.33 -26.55
CA LYS A 698 -21.84 1.19 -27.65
C LYS A 698 -22.83 0.45 -28.56
N PHE A 699 -22.55 -0.81 -28.89
CA PHE A 699 -23.41 -1.63 -29.76
C PHE A 699 -24.44 -2.47 -28.99
N GLY A 700 -24.51 -2.35 -27.66
CA GLY A 700 -25.50 -3.06 -26.84
C GLY A 700 -25.33 -4.58 -26.82
N TRP A 701 -24.10 -5.08 -26.97
CA TRP A 701 -23.75 -6.51 -27.04
C TRP A 701 -23.47 -7.15 -25.67
N LEU A 702 -23.34 -6.33 -24.64
CA LEU A 702 -23.07 -6.78 -23.28
C LEU A 702 -24.39 -7.11 -22.55
N ASP A 703 -24.49 -8.31 -22.00
CA ASP A 703 -25.57 -8.68 -21.09
C ASP A 703 -25.34 -8.03 -19.71
N LEU A 704 -25.98 -6.88 -19.50
CA LEU A 704 -25.86 -6.07 -18.29
C LEU A 704 -26.47 -6.74 -17.04
N SER A 705 -27.26 -7.80 -17.20
CA SER A 705 -27.81 -8.55 -16.07
C SER A 705 -26.75 -9.42 -15.37
N ARG A 706 -25.64 -9.70 -16.06
CA ARG A 706 -24.52 -10.51 -15.56
C ARG A 706 -23.25 -9.66 -15.40
N LYS A 707 -22.48 -9.93 -14.34
CA LYS A 707 -21.23 -9.20 -14.08
C LYS A 707 -20.10 -9.71 -14.95
N VAL A 708 -19.34 -8.81 -15.56
CA VAL A 708 -18.04 -9.09 -16.21
C VAL A 708 -17.08 -9.67 -15.16
N ARG A 709 -16.40 -10.77 -15.51
CA ARG A 709 -15.52 -11.51 -14.60
C ARG A 709 -14.11 -11.59 -15.14
N ILE A 710 -13.17 -11.94 -14.28
CA ILE A 710 -11.79 -12.24 -14.67
C ILE A 710 -11.64 -13.76 -14.62
N SER A 711 -11.01 -14.35 -15.62
CA SER A 711 -10.74 -15.80 -15.65
C SER A 711 -9.79 -16.23 -14.52
N HIS A 712 -9.81 -17.52 -14.17
CA HIS A 712 -9.02 -18.09 -13.07
C HIS A 712 -7.49 -17.91 -13.21
N ASP A 713 -7.00 -17.78 -14.45
CA ASP A 713 -5.60 -17.50 -14.79
C ASP A 713 -5.21 -16.02 -14.61
N ASN A 714 -6.17 -15.15 -14.26
CA ASN A 714 -6.01 -13.70 -14.12
C ASN A 714 -5.46 -13.01 -15.39
N GLY A 715 -5.49 -13.67 -16.55
CA GLY A 715 -4.98 -13.17 -17.84
C GLY A 715 -6.08 -12.64 -18.76
N HIS A 716 -7.30 -13.15 -18.62
CA HIS A 716 -8.43 -12.84 -19.48
C HIS A 716 -9.62 -12.24 -18.72
N VAL A 717 -10.48 -11.54 -19.45
CA VAL A 717 -11.73 -10.96 -18.98
C VAL A 717 -12.87 -11.63 -19.73
N LEU A 718 -13.86 -12.11 -18.99
CA LEU A 718 -15.04 -12.81 -19.49
C LEU A 718 -16.20 -11.82 -19.53
N PHE A 719 -16.63 -11.45 -20.73
CA PHE A 719 -17.72 -10.52 -20.98
C PHE A 719 -19.02 -11.29 -21.24
N PRO A 720 -20.05 -11.15 -20.40
CA PRO A 720 -21.37 -11.72 -20.67
C PRO A 720 -21.94 -11.12 -21.94
N ILE A 721 -22.20 -11.95 -22.94
CA ILE A 721 -22.77 -11.53 -24.23
C ILE A 721 -24.25 -11.87 -24.31
N ASN A 722 -25.01 -11.05 -25.02
CA ASN A 722 -26.41 -11.28 -25.30
C ASN A 722 -26.62 -11.92 -26.69
N GLU A 723 -27.87 -12.28 -26.99
CA GLU A 723 -28.24 -12.94 -28.24
C GLU A 723 -27.89 -12.11 -29.49
N SER A 724 -27.92 -10.77 -29.39
CA SER A 724 -27.57 -9.87 -30.50
C SER A 724 -26.11 -10.02 -30.95
N PHE A 725 -25.18 -10.25 -30.03
CA PHE A 725 -23.77 -10.51 -30.38
C PHE A 725 -23.59 -11.93 -30.94
N CYS A 726 -24.31 -12.91 -30.38
CA CYS A 726 -24.26 -14.31 -30.82
C CYS A 726 -24.79 -14.48 -32.25
N ALA A 727 -25.85 -13.74 -32.63
CA ALA A 727 -26.40 -13.74 -33.97
C ALA A 727 -25.40 -13.21 -35.01
N LEU A 728 -24.69 -12.12 -34.69
CA LEU A 728 -23.66 -11.53 -35.56
C LEU A 728 -22.44 -12.45 -35.73
N ASN A 729 -22.05 -13.17 -34.67
CA ASN A 729 -20.94 -14.12 -34.70
C ASN A 729 -21.32 -15.45 -35.39
N ALA A 730 -22.61 -15.75 -35.56
CA ALA A 730 -23.09 -16.94 -36.25
C ALA A 730 -23.23 -16.73 -37.78
N GLU A 731 -23.36 -15.49 -38.25
CA GLU A 731 -23.47 -15.17 -39.68
C GLU A 731 -22.11 -15.12 -40.41
N GLU A 732 -20.99 -14.92 -39.72
CA GLU A 732 -19.64 -14.89 -40.31
C GLU A 732 -18.79 -16.11 -39.92
N HIS A 733 -18.99 -17.23 -40.63
CA HIS A 733 -18.00 -18.31 -40.67
C HIS A 733 -16.72 -17.84 -41.40
N ILE A 734 -15.70 -17.35 -40.67
CA ILE A 734 -14.33 -17.25 -41.22
C ILE A 734 -13.64 -18.59 -41.04
N ASN A 735 -14.06 -19.53 -41.86
CA ASN A 735 -13.25 -20.64 -42.32
C ASN A 735 -13.43 -20.70 -43.84
N ARG A 736 -12.71 -19.82 -44.56
CA ARG A 736 -12.46 -19.98 -46.00
C ARG A 736 -10.98 -19.78 -46.27
N ASN A 737 -10.32 -20.90 -46.54
CA ASN A 737 -9.12 -20.96 -47.35
C ASN A 737 -9.48 -20.73 -48.84
N LEU A 738 -8.47 -20.29 -49.60
CA LEU A 738 -8.33 -20.14 -51.08
C LEU A 738 -8.82 -18.78 -51.63
N ASP A 739 -8.03 -17.99 -52.38
CA ASP A 739 -6.96 -18.33 -53.32
C ASP A 739 -5.98 -17.16 -53.61
N ASP A 740 -4.89 -17.50 -54.28
CA ASP A 740 -3.75 -16.70 -54.75
C ASP A 740 -4.03 -15.28 -55.29
N SER A 741 -3.02 -14.42 -55.06
CA SER A 741 -2.79 -13.08 -55.60
C SER A 741 -3.55 -11.91 -54.97
N CYS A 742 -3.00 -11.37 -53.87
CA CYS A 742 -2.95 -9.93 -53.63
C CYS A 742 -1.86 -9.63 -52.60
N THR A 743 -0.78 -8.99 -53.03
CA THR A 743 0.26 -8.44 -52.16
C THR A 743 -0.33 -7.36 -51.27
N PHE A 744 -0.36 -7.59 -49.95
CA PHE A 744 -0.42 -6.51 -48.96
C PHE A 744 0.76 -6.65 -48.00
N GLY A 745 1.80 -5.87 -48.30
CA GLY A 745 2.78 -5.45 -47.31
C GLY A 745 2.15 -4.42 -46.36
N GLU A 746 2.79 -4.29 -45.19
CA GLU A 746 2.39 -3.49 -44.02
C GLU A 746 1.47 -4.19 -43.01
N SER A 747 2.10 -4.61 -41.91
CA SER A 747 1.44 -4.91 -40.64
C SER A 747 0.63 -3.67 -40.22
N LEU A 748 -0.70 -3.75 -40.32
CA LEU A 748 -1.61 -2.70 -39.88
C LEU A 748 -1.53 -2.54 -38.36
N VAL A 749 -0.61 -1.67 -37.92
CA VAL A 749 -0.61 -1.10 -36.57
C VAL A 749 -1.86 -0.23 -36.46
N PHE A 750 -2.92 -0.77 -35.84
CA PHE A 750 -4.11 0.02 -35.52
C PHE A 750 -3.74 1.07 -34.46
N SER A 751 -3.79 2.35 -34.83
CA SER A 751 -3.64 3.46 -33.87
C SER A 751 -4.89 3.54 -32.98
N GLU A 752 -4.73 3.41 -31.66
CA GLU A 752 -5.79 3.61 -30.65
C GLU A 752 -6.56 4.94 -30.84
N LYS A 753 -5.97 5.93 -31.53
CA LYS A 753 -6.61 7.22 -31.83
C LYS A 753 -7.82 7.14 -32.76
N LYS A 754 -8.01 6.06 -33.53
CA LYS A 754 -9.15 5.92 -34.47
C LYS A 754 -10.44 5.36 -33.83
N LEU A 755 -10.35 4.68 -32.68
CA LEU A 755 -11.47 3.98 -32.04
C LEU A 755 -12.14 4.72 -30.87
N VAL A 756 -11.60 5.88 -30.47
CA VAL A 756 -12.14 6.69 -29.35
C VAL A 756 -13.05 7.83 -29.85
N GLY A 757 -13.31 7.92 -31.16
CA GLY A 757 -14.22 8.90 -31.76
C GLY A 757 -15.66 8.40 -31.96
N ASP A 758 -16.60 9.34 -32.13
CA ASP A 758 -18.06 9.07 -32.19
C ASP A 758 -18.49 8.18 -33.39
N ASN A 759 -17.67 8.03 -34.43
CA ASN A 759 -18.02 7.35 -35.70
C ASN A 759 -17.40 5.94 -35.89
N LEU A 760 -17.30 5.11 -34.84
CA LEU A 760 -16.92 3.69 -35.00
C LEU A 760 -18.00 2.89 -35.74
N SER A 761 -17.65 2.28 -36.89
CA SER A 761 -18.58 1.45 -37.69
C SER A 761 -18.72 0.02 -37.13
N LEU A 762 -19.81 -0.67 -37.49
CA LEU A 762 -20.04 -2.08 -37.12
C LEU A 762 -18.91 -2.98 -37.63
N GLN A 763 -18.41 -2.71 -38.84
CA GLN A 763 -17.38 -3.51 -39.51
C GLN A 763 -16.02 -3.37 -38.82
N ASP A 764 -15.66 -2.15 -38.38
CA ASP A 764 -14.42 -1.91 -37.62
C ASP A 764 -14.45 -2.59 -36.24
N ALA A 765 -15.62 -2.65 -35.61
CA ALA A 765 -15.80 -3.33 -34.32
C ALA A 765 -15.63 -4.86 -34.47
N LEU A 766 -16.14 -5.46 -35.55
CA LEU A 766 -15.98 -6.89 -35.82
C LEU A 766 -14.53 -7.26 -36.16
N ILE A 767 -13.85 -6.44 -36.98
CA ILE A 767 -12.41 -6.60 -37.28
C ILE A 767 -11.57 -6.52 -35.99
N PHE A 768 -11.90 -5.59 -35.09
CA PHE A 768 -11.26 -5.48 -33.78
C PHE A 768 -11.38 -6.78 -32.97
N PHE A 769 -12.60 -7.34 -32.82
CA PHE A 769 -12.80 -8.57 -32.06
C PHE A 769 -12.13 -9.80 -32.72
N SER A 770 -12.09 -9.85 -34.05
CA SER A 770 -11.34 -10.88 -34.80
C SER A 770 -9.83 -10.80 -34.54
N SER A 771 -9.26 -9.58 -34.51
CA SER A 771 -7.83 -9.35 -34.24
C SER A 771 -7.39 -9.61 -32.79
N CYS A 772 -8.33 -9.64 -31.84
CA CYS A 772 -8.06 -9.86 -30.42
C CYS A 772 -8.03 -11.35 -30.01
N ASN A 773 -8.19 -12.29 -30.94
CA ASN A 773 -8.23 -13.74 -30.69
C ASN A 773 -9.23 -14.14 -29.58
N GLY A 774 -10.39 -13.49 -29.52
CA GLY A 774 -11.41 -13.79 -28.52
C GLY A 774 -12.14 -15.11 -28.79
N SER A 775 -12.41 -15.89 -27.74
CA SER A 775 -13.21 -17.11 -27.84
C SER A 775 -14.56 -16.94 -27.15
N VAL A 776 -15.64 -17.43 -27.77
CA VAL A 776 -16.97 -17.49 -27.16
C VAL A 776 -17.13 -18.83 -26.45
N MET A 777 -17.54 -18.80 -25.17
CA MET A 777 -17.66 -19.99 -24.32
C MET A 777 -18.97 -19.99 -23.53
N LYS A 778 -19.38 -21.18 -23.04
CA LYS A 778 -20.53 -21.34 -22.13
C LYS A 778 -20.20 -20.78 -20.74
N ASP A 779 -21.13 -20.03 -20.16
CA ASP A 779 -21.03 -19.44 -18.81
C ASP A 779 -21.46 -20.49 -17.76
N GLU A 780 -20.56 -21.43 -17.45
CA GLU A 780 -20.78 -22.51 -16.48
C GLU A 780 -21.18 -22.00 -15.07
N LEU A 781 -20.76 -20.79 -14.72
CA LEU A 781 -21.10 -20.11 -13.46
C LEU A 781 -22.52 -19.52 -13.45
N ALA A 782 -23.11 -19.23 -14.63
CA ALA A 782 -24.52 -18.85 -14.73
C ALA A 782 -25.43 -20.08 -14.77
N ILE A 783 -24.96 -21.19 -15.35
CA ILE A 783 -25.69 -22.48 -15.40
C ILE A 783 -25.86 -23.10 -13.99
N SER A 784 -24.92 -22.85 -13.08
CA SER A 784 -24.93 -23.38 -11.70
C SER A 784 -25.76 -22.57 -10.69
N ARG A 785 -26.40 -21.46 -11.08
CA ARG A 785 -27.17 -20.59 -10.17
C ARG A 785 -28.68 -20.86 -10.19
N LYS A 786 -29.11 -21.91 -9.49
CA LYS A 786 -30.39 -21.90 -8.76
C LYS A 786 -30.27 -20.96 -7.53
N PRO A 787 -31.36 -20.41 -6.96
CA PRO A 787 -31.30 -19.23 -6.08
C PRO A 787 -30.32 -19.45 -4.92
N SER A 788 -29.31 -18.58 -4.85
CA SER A 788 -28.12 -18.78 -4.04
C SER A 788 -28.45 -18.81 -2.55
N LYS A 789 -28.22 -19.96 -1.89
CA LYS A 789 -28.11 -20.03 -0.43
C LYS A 789 -26.99 -19.09 0.04
N SER A 790 -27.17 -18.45 1.19
CA SER A 790 -26.16 -17.53 1.73
C SER A 790 -24.87 -18.30 2.12
N PRO A 791 -23.68 -17.69 2.06
CA PRO A 791 -22.43 -18.30 2.54
C PRO A 791 -22.52 -18.84 3.98
N GLN A 792 -23.29 -18.15 4.83
CA GLN A 792 -23.55 -18.59 6.19
C GLN A 792 -24.40 -19.87 6.25
N THR A 793 -25.38 -20.01 5.36
CA THR A 793 -26.21 -21.22 5.23
C THR A 793 -25.36 -22.40 4.76
N ILE A 794 -24.49 -22.18 3.77
CA ILE A 794 -23.57 -23.19 3.25
C ILE A 794 -22.60 -23.63 4.35
N MET A 795 -22.02 -22.69 5.10
CA MET A 795 -21.14 -22.99 6.23
C MET A 795 -21.86 -23.82 7.29
N LYS A 796 -23.08 -23.44 7.68
CA LYS A 796 -23.87 -24.19 8.66
C LYS A 796 -24.15 -25.61 8.20
N GLU A 797 -24.52 -25.81 6.94
CA GLU A 797 -24.77 -27.15 6.38
C GLU A 797 -23.51 -28.01 6.37
N LEU A 798 -22.38 -27.48 5.90
CA LEU A 798 -21.10 -28.21 5.84
C LEU A 798 -20.56 -28.53 7.23
N VAL A 799 -20.61 -27.58 8.16
CA VAL A 799 -20.13 -27.80 9.53
C VAL A 799 -21.10 -28.69 10.31
N SER A 800 -22.42 -28.64 10.07
CA SER A 800 -23.38 -29.57 10.70
C SER A 800 -23.08 -31.01 10.31
N SER A 801 -22.84 -31.26 9.01
CA SER A 801 -22.47 -32.59 8.51
C SER A 801 -21.14 -33.08 9.10
N LEU A 802 -20.17 -32.19 9.30
CA LEU A 802 -18.92 -32.51 9.98
C LEU A 802 -19.16 -32.88 11.46
N LEU A 803 -19.94 -32.10 12.19
CA LEU A 803 -20.26 -32.38 13.60
C LEU A 803 -21.02 -33.69 13.77
N GLU A 804 -21.97 -33.98 12.88
CA GLU A 804 -22.72 -35.24 12.87
C GLU A 804 -21.81 -36.44 12.59
N SER A 805 -20.90 -36.34 11.61
CA SER A 805 -19.97 -37.43 11.30
C SER A 805 -18.93 -37.70 12.40
N LYS A 806 -18.61 -36.68 13.22
CA LYS A 806 -17.67 -36.78 14.34
C LYS A 806 -18.35 -36.97 15.70
N GLY A 807 -19.68 -37.14 15.74
CA GLY A 807 -20.45 -37.37 16.98
C GLY A 807 -20.41 -36.19 17.95
N MET A 808 -20.30 -34.96 17.45
CA MET A 808 -20.13 -33.76 18.25
C MET A 808 -21.45 -33.03 18.54
N PRO A 809 -21.53 -32.24 19.64
CA PRO A 809 -22.76 -31.54 20.00
C PRO A 809 -23.16 -30.48 18.97
N SER A 810 -24.40 -30.53 18.49
CA SER A 810 -24.95 -29.58 17.50
C SER A 810 -25.05 -28.13 18.01
N GLN A 811 -25.00 -27.93 19.34
CA GLN A 811 -24.95 -26.61 19.98
C GLN A 811 -23.69 -25.82 19.58
N LEU A 812 -22.63 -26.50 19.13
CA LEU A 812 -21.43 -25.85 18.61
C LEU A 812 -21.73 -24.95 17.40
N LEU A 813 -22.72 -25.28 16.56
CA LEU A 813 -23.11 -24.48 15.39
C LEU A 813 -23.51 -23.03 15.74
N GLN A 814 -23.89 -22.77 17.00
CA GLN A 814 -24.20 -21.42 17.49
C GLN A 814 -22.95 -20.52 17.59
N GLN A 815 -21.75 -21.11 17.61
CA GLN A 815 -20.48 -20.39 17.63
C GLN A 815 -19.91 -20.09 16.24
N LEU A 816 -20.63 -20.46 15.17
CA LEU A 816 -20.24 -20.10 13.81
C LEU A 816 -20.38 -18.59 13.57
N PRO A 817 -19.50 -18.00 12.76
CA PRO A 817 -19.53 -16.58 12.45
C PRO A 817 -20.81 -16.19 11.70
N ALA A 818 -21.49 -15.15 12.20
CA ALA A 818 -22.60 -14.51 11.50
C ALA A 818 -22.16 -13.35 10.61
N ARG A 819 -20.96 -12.82 10.85
CA ARG A 819 -20.32 -11.76 10.06
C ARG A 819 -18.82 -12.01 10.05
N TRP A 820 -18.17 -11.59 8.98
CA TRP A 820 -16.73 -11.69 8.78
C TRP A 820 -16.28 -10.57 7.85
N GLU A 821 -15.00 -10.23 7.89
CA GLU A 821 -14.41 -9.25 6.98
C GLU A 821 -13.59 -9.98 5.91
N THR A 822 -13.52 -9.40 4.71
CA THR A 822 -12.75 -9.94 3.58
C THR A 822 -11.66 -8.95 3.20
N LEU A 823 -10.41 -9.42 3.13
CA LEU A 823 -9.25 -8.66 2.67
C LEU A 823 -8.55 -9.48 1.58
N GLY A 824 -8.94 -9.26 0.33
CA GLY A 824 -8.47 -10.09 -0.79
C GLY A 824 -8.97 -11.52 -0.66
N ASP A 825 -8.05 -12.48 -0.53
CA ASP A 825 -8.29 -13.92 -0.35
C ASP A 825 -8.38 -14.35 1.12
N ILE A 826 -8.15 -13.42 2.06
CA ILE A 826 -8.20 -13.65 3.51
C ILE A 826 -9.57 -13.28 4.06
N VAL A 827 -10.16 -14.19 4.85
CA VAL A 827 -11.35 -13.90 5.65
C VAL A 827 -11.02 -13.83 7.14
N ILE A 828 -11.47 -12.76 7.77
CA ILE A 828 -11.27 -12.47 9.19
C ILE A 828 -12.50 -12.91 9.97
N LEU A 829 -12.31 -13.93 10.79
CA LEU A 829 -13.28 -14.49 11.71
C LEU A 829 -13.28 -13.70 13.03
N PRO A 830 -14.46 -13.34 13.56
CA PRO A 830 -14.57 -12.70 14.87
C PRO A 830 -13.94 -13.55 15.98
N LYS A 831 -13.32 -12.90 16.97
CA LYS A 831 -12.81 -13.57 18.18
C LYS A 831 -13.88 -14.31 18.99
N THR A 832 -15.14 -13.98 18.74
CA THR A 832 -16.30 -14.53 19.44
C THR A 832 -16.68 -15.92 18.95
N CYS A 833 -16.14 -16.37 17.82
CA CYS A 833 -16.44 -17.64 17.18
C CYS A 833 -15.43 -18.73 17.56
N PHE A 834 -15.85 -19.99 17.46
CA PHE A 834 -15.00 -21.17 17.72
C PHE A 834 -14.28 -21.13 19.08
N LYS A 835 -15.02 -20.78 20.15
CA LYS A 835 -14.48 -20.63 21.51
C LYS A 835 -14.40 -21.95 22.27
N ASN A 836 -15.27 -22.91 21.94
CA ASN A 836 -15.28 -24.19 22.61
C ASN A 836 -14.00 -24.98 22.27
N PRO A 837 -13.25 -25.50 23.25
CA PRO A 837 -12.05 -26.31 23.01
C PRO A 837 -12.28 -27.54 22.12
N LEU A 838 -13.53 -28.04 22.08
CA LEU A 838 -13.92 -29.15 21.22
C LEU A 838 -13.73 -28.86 19.73
N TRP A 839 -13.67 -27.61 19.29
CA TRP A 839 -13.35 -27.29 17.89
C TRP A 839 -11.93 -27.69 17.49
N GLU A 840 -11.01 -27.76 18.44
CA GLU A 840 -9.62 -28.15 18.21
C GLU A 840 -9.50 -29.61 17.76
N SER A 841 -10.43 -30.48 18.17
CA SER A 841 -10.41 -31.90 17.77
C SER A 841 -10.85 -32.14 16.32
N VAL A 842 -11.38 -31.13 15.64
CA VAL A 842 -11.84 -31.20 14.24
C VAL A 842 -11.25 -30.08 13.37
N SER A 843 -10.25 -29.35 13.86
CA SER A 843 -9.69 -28.15 13.23
C SER A 843 -9.20 -28.38 11.79
N GLU A 844 -8.49 -29.49 11.56
CA GLU A 844 -7.95 -29.88 10.24
C GLU A 844 -9.04 -30.03 9.16
N GLU A 845 -10.22 -30.54 9.51
CA GLU A 845 -11.34 -30.74 8.59
C GLU A 845 -12.28 -29.52 8.57
N LEU A 846 -12.33 -28.76 9.67
CA LEU A 846 -13.19 -27.60 9.85
C LEU A 846 -12.76 -26.41 9.01
N TRP A 847 -11.48 -26.02 9.05
CA TRP A 847 -11.01 -24.79 8.42
C TRP A 847 -11.15 -24.77 6.89
N PRO A 848 -10.87 -25.86 6.15
CA PRO A 848 -11.13 -25.92 4.72
C PRO A 848 -12.61 -25.74 4.37
N LEU A 849 -13.53 -26.30 5.18
CA LEU A 849 -14.97 -26.15 4.97
C LEU A 849 -15.44 -24.71 5.23
N VAL A 850 -14.90 -24.07 6.28
CA VAL A 850 -15.17 -22.65 6.58
C VAL A 850 -14.60 -21.75 5.48
N ALA A 851 -13.39 -21.99 5.00
CA ALA A 851 -12.79 -21.23 3.90
C ALA A 851 -13.59 -21.38 2.60
N LYS A 852 -13.95 -22.62 2.24
CA LYS A 852 -14.75 -22.94 1.06
C LYS A 852 -16.14 -22.31 1.11
N SER A 853 -16.82 -22.37 2.25
CA SER A 853 -18.15 -21.78 2.42
C SER A 853 -18.15 -20.26 2.34
N LEU A 854 -17.04 -19.61 2.71
CA LEU A 854 -16.86 -18.16 2.66
C LEU A 854 -16.20 -17.65 1.38
N GLY A 855 -15.76 -18.55 0.49
CA GLY A 855 -15.06 -18.20 -0.75
C GLY A 855 -13.67 -17.60 -0.52
N ALA A 856 -12.98 -18.03 0.53
CA ALA A 856 -11.64 -17.56 0.92
C ALA A 856 -10.59 -18.67 0.77
N GLN A 857 -9.33 -18.30 0.59
CA GLN A 857 -8.19 -19.25 0.61
C GLN A 857 -7.52 -19.30 1.98
N ARG A 858 -7.59 -18.20 2.74
CA ARG A 858 -6.96 -18.08 4.07
C ARG A 858 -7.95 -17.57 5.10
N LEU A 859 -7.84 -18.09 6.32
CA LEU A 859 -8.66 -17.66 7.46
C LEU A 859 -7.77 -17.03 8.53
N ALA A 860 -8.26 -15.99 9.17
CA ALA A 860 -7.60 -15.38 10.31
C ALA A 860 -8.59 -15.09 11.44
N ARG A 861 -8.15 -15.14 12.71
CA ARG A 861 -8.99 -14.83 13.88
C ARG A 861 -8.49 -13.60 14.61
N GLN A 862 -9.40 -12.77 15.12
CA GLN A 862 -9.08 -11.62 15.97
C GLN A 862 -8.60 -12.07 17.37
N VAL A 863 -7.56 -11.43 17.95
CA VAL A 863 -7.04 -11.71 19.32
C VAL A 863 -6.70 -10.41 20.08
N ARG A 864 -6.70 -10.44 21.43
CA ARG A 864 -6.38 -9.30 22.33
C ARG A 864 -5.05 -9.57 23.08
N GLN A 865 -4.15 -8.59 23.17
CA GLN A 865 -3.00 -8.64 24.09
C GLN A 865 -3.31 -7.84 25.37
N GLN A 866 -3.00 -8.38 26.55
CA GLN A 866 -2.91 -7.61 27.79
C GLN A 866 -1.63 -6.77 27.75
N ALA A 867 -1.76 -5.45 27.87
CA ALA A 867 -0.62 -4.55 27.94
C ALA A 867 0.16 -4.79 29.25
N ARG A 868 1.40 -5.29 29.15
CA ARG A 868 2.37 -5.14 30.25
C ARG A 868 2.79 -3.67 30.29
N LYS A 869 2.48 -3.01 31.42
CA LYS A 869 2.91 -1.65 31.77
C LYS A 869 4.44 -1.60 31.78
N VAL A 870 5.03 -0.79 30.91
CA VAL A 870 6.37 -0.22 31.13
C VAL A 870 6.16 1.28 31.20
N GLU A 871 6.34 1.84 32.39
CA GLU A 871 6.29 3.27 32.64
C GLU A 871 7.47 3.94 31.92
N HIS A 872 7.21 4.91 31.05
CA HIS A 872 8.15 6.00 30.82
C HIS A 872 7.42 7.32 30.57
N HIS A 873 7.85 8.30 31.36
CA HIS A 873 7.59 9.72 31.27
C HIS A 873 8.09 10.34 29.94
N GLU A 874 7.49 11.48 29.61
CA GLU A 874 7.94 12.53 28.68
C GLU A 874 7.61 12.43 27.17
N THR A 875 6.60 13.24 26.82
CA THR A 875 6.49 14.17 25.68
C THR A 875 7.30 13.88 24.41
N HIS A 876 6.65 13.30 23.40
CA HIS A 876 6.92 13.66 21.99
C HIS A 876 5.69 13.34 21.12
N SER A 877 5.23 14.33 20.36
CA SER A 877 4.27 14.17 19.27
C SER A 877 4.79 13.16 18.23
N PRO A 878 3.94 12.30 17.65
CA PRO A 878 4.36 11.37 16.61
C PRO A 878 4.86 12.15 15.39
N SER A 879 6.05 11.80 14.89
CA SER A 879 6.66 12.41 13.72
C SER A 879 5.90 12.03 12.43
N GLU A 880 5.90 12.92 11.43
CA GLU A 880 5.29 12.69 10.10
C GLU A 880 5.72 11.38 9.38
N ASP A 881 6.77 10.70 9.88
CA ASP A 881 7.14 9.35 9.46
C ASP A 881 6.08 8.29 9.76
N GLU A 882 5.20 8.47 10.75
CA GLU A 882 4.03 7.59 10.97
C GLU A 882 2.85 7.95 10.05
N LEU A 883 2.76 9.21 9.60
CA LEU A 883 1.66 9.71 8.76
C LEU A 883 1.75 9.30 7.29
N ILE A 884 2.93 8.91 6.81
CA ILE A 884 3.14 8.40 5.44
C ILE A 884 2.89 6.88 5.34
N PHE A 885 2.64 6.18 6.46
CA PHE A 885 2.23 4.77 6.49
C PHE A 885 0.73 4.63 6.77
N TRP A 886 -0.09 4.94 5.77
CA TRP A 886 -1.50 4.55 5.75
C TRP A 886 -1.76 3.51 4.66
N VAL A 887 -1.38 2.25 4.93
CA VAL A 887 -2.06 1.05 4.41
C VAL A 887 -1.92 -0.07 5.46
N LEU A 888 -3.07 -0.46 6.03
CA LEU A 888 -3.36 -1.66 6.85
C LEU A 888 -2.85 -1.67 8.30
N GLY A 889 -3.77 -1.36 9.22
CA GLY A 889 -3.72 -1.80 10.62
C GLY A 889 -4.96 -2.63 10.95
N PHE A 890 -4.80 -3.96 11.00
CA PHE A 890 -5.70 -4.91 11.67
C PHE A 890 -4.87 -6.11 12.15
N TYR A 891 -4.96 -6.47 13.44
CA TYR A 891 -4.30 -7.66 13.98
C TYR A 891 -5.05 -8.95 13.60
N LEU A 892 -4.33 -9.92 13.01
CA LEU A 892 -4.84 -11.20 12.53
C LEU A 892 -3.94 -12.35 13.01
N LEU A 893 -4.54 -13.39 13.59
CA LEU A 893 -3.89 -14.66 13.85
C LEU A 893 -4.26 -15.60 12.68
N LEU A 894 -3.31 -15.90 11.80
CA LEU A 894 -3.52 -16.81 10.67
C LEU A 894 -3.78 -18.22 11.20
N LEU A 895 -4.91 -18.80 10.81
CA LEU A 895 -5.21 -20.20 11.03
C LEU A 895 -4.70 -20.93 9.78
N ASP A 896 -3.55 -21.60 9.91
CA ASP A 896 -2.94 -22.32 8.80
C ASP A 896 -3.72 -23.62 8.56
N ALA A 897 -4.15 -23.86 7.33
CA ALA A 897 -4.84 -25.09 6.95
C ALA A 897 -3.79 -26.07 6.38
N GLY A 898 -3.15 -26.81 7.28
CA GLY A 898 -2.36 -28.02 7.00
C GLY A 898 -1.06 -27.85 6.18
N GLU A 899 0.09 -27.73 6.87
CA GLU A 899 1.13 -28.77 6.98
C GLU A 899 2.30 -28.29 7.89
N HIS A 900 2.41 -28.95 9.05
CA HIS A 900 3.55 -29.05 9.97
C HIS A 900 4.32 -27.80 10.47
N ALA A 901 3.98 -27.34 11.68
CA ALA A 901 4.96 -27.07 12.75
C ALA A 901 4.30 -27.09 14.13
N ARG A 902 4.70 -28.04 14.99
CA ARG A 902 4.31 -28.11 16.41
C ARG A 902 4.97 -26.98 17.20
N ALA A 903 4.18 -26.09 17.80
CA ALA A 903 4.63 -25.22 18.88
C ALA A 903 4.31 -25.88 20.23
N GLY A 904 5.34 -26.15 21.04
CA GLY A 904 5.17 -26.53 22.45
C GLY A 904 4.82 -25.31 23.32
N PRO A 905 4.17 -25.50 24.48
CA PRO A 905 3.70 -24.38 25.29
C PRO A 905 4.76 -23.94 26.31
N GLY A 906 4.86 -22.64 26.60
CA GLY A 906 5.49 -22.17 27.84
C GLY A 906 6.07 -20.76 27.84
N GLN A 907 5.25 -19.83 28.38
CA GLN A 907 5.54 -18.52 29.02
C GLN A 907 5.86 -17.28 28.18
#